data_AF-A0A377XAW9-F1
#
_entry.id   AF-A0A377XAW9-F1
#
_cell.length_a   1.000
_cell.length_b   1.000
_cell.length_c   1.000
_cell.angle_alpha   90.00
_cell.angle_beta   90.00
_cell.angle_gamma   90.00
#
_symmetry.space_group_name_H-M   'P 1'
#
loop_
_entity.id
_entity.type
_entity.pdbx_description
1 polymer ?
#
loop_
_entity_poly.entity_id
_entity_poly.type
_entity_poly.pdbx_seq_one_letter_code
_entity_poly.pdbx_strand_id
1 'polypeptide(L)'
;MPATHSPTPARSWIVRLARVCWERKKLTIIVVVASVSTILLAALTPLLTRQAVNDALAGNPTRLPRLACGLLLIAFFDFIGNYVRRGYAGELSLWVQHTLRGRAFDSIQKLDGAGQDALRTGQVISRTNSDLQQVHTLLQMCPVPLAVFTYYIAGIAVMLWMSPAMTLIVVCVLACLAITALRARRRVFAQTGLASDRLANLTEHMREVLAQISVVKSCVAELRETRWLDRQSRQIVRVRTFGHMLRLGLPWHEKHVDSRLTRMTVDVDSLARFLQNGLAGAATSLVTMFAIAAAMFWLDPLLALTALSAVPQVALATWIYRRLSSPAYAQARLEIGKVNSTLQEKVSGLRVVQSHGQQEQEAARLRALSDRFRATRVRAQKYLAVYFPFLTFCTEASYAAVLLVGASRVAEGEMTAGVMAAFYLLVGQFYGPVQQLSGIVDAWQQATASGKHIDELLATEGTENVTPSSAPPATGALHLDDVTFSYPDSSEPALTKLTLTIPEGTVVAVVGRSGAGKSTLIKLIAGLYSPTYGSIGIGDRTIDDASLADYRLQIGVVDQDVALFSSDIAENIRYSRPSSTNDDVEIASLRAGLYETVRNLPQGFRTPVNNGGADLSAGQRQLIALARAQLANAHILLLDEATSRLDRASEERLMSSLIDVAHAKKHSALIVAHRLTTAQRCELIAVLDKGQLTEYGTHEQLLAAGGLYNQLWHDSVGSTVLHRQHDIAG
;
A
#
# COMPACT_ATOMS: atom_id res chain seq x y z
N MET A 1 -31.25 0.11 -12.02
CA MET A 1 -30.61 1.43 -11.76
C MET A 1 -30.28 1.51 -10.28
N PRO A 2 -29.01 1.57 -9.85
CA PRO A 2 -28.68 1.80 -8.45
C PRO A 2 -28.85 3.30 -8.15
N ALA A 3 -29.51 3.61 -7.04
CA ALA A 3 -29.71 4.96 -6.56
C ALA A 3 -28.37 5.69 -6.43
N THR A 4 -28.24 6.82 -7.12
CA THR A 4 -27.16 7.78 -6.95
C THR A 4 -27.23 8.34 -5.53
N HIS A 5 -26.42 7.81 -4.62
CA HIS A 5 -26.17 8.46 -3.35
C HIS A 5 -25.50 9.82 -3.64
N SER A 6 -26.28 10.89 -3.47
CA SER A 6 -25.77 12.25 -3.46
C SER A 6 -24.69 12.38 -2.37
N PRO A 7 -23.54 13.02 -2.67
CA PRO A 7 -22.49 13.19 -1.68
C PRO A 7 -23.00 14.14 -0.59
N THR A 8 -23.30 13.60 0.60
CA THR A 8 -23.60 14.46 1.76
C THR A 8 -22.44 15.44 1.97
N PRO A 9 -22.71 16.75 2.18
CA PRO A 9 -21.67 17.77 2.22
C PRO A 9 -20.66 17.50 3.34
N ALA A 10 -19.39 17.85 3.09
CA ALA A 10 -18.23 17.66 3.96
C ALA A 10 -18.39 18.19 5.41
N ARG A 11 -19.42 19.00 5.69
CA ARG A 11 -19.81 19.42 7.05
C ARG A 11 -20.22 18.26 7.98
N SER A 12 -20.62 17.09 7.46
CA SER A 12 -21.20 16.03 8.31
C SER A 12 -20.19 15.21 9.13
N TRP A 13 -18.94 15.05 8.69
CA TRP A 13 -17.99 14.16 9.37
C TRP A 13 -17.32 14.80 10.59
N ILE A 14 -17.01 16.10 10.54
CA ILE A 14 -16.42 16.84 11.66
C ILE A 14 -17.39 16.85 12.84
N VAL A 15 -18.68 17.09 12.58
CA VAL A 15 -19.73 17.08 13.60
C VAL A 15 -19.88 15.68 14.22
N ARG A 16 -19.80 14.62 13.41
CA ARG A 16 -19.79 13.24 13.91
C ARG A 16 -18.57 12.96 14.78
N LEU A 17 -17.37 13.35 14.34
CA LEU A 17 -16.14 13.15 15.11
C LEU A 17 -16.15 13.94 16.43
N ALA A 18 -16.62 15.18 16.40
CA ALA A 18 -16.79 16.02 17.58
C ALA A 18 -17.77 15.38 18.57
N ARG A 19 -18.87 14.79 18.10
CA ARG A 19 -19.82 14.04 18.93
C ARG A 19 -19.16 12.87 19.64
N VAL A 20 -18.32 12.09 18.96
CA VAL A 20 -17.56 10.99 19.57
C VAL A 20 -16.57 11.51 20.60
N CYS A 21 -15.84 12.59 20.32
CA CYS A 21 -14.96 13.22 21.32
C CYS A 21 -15.74 13.70 22.55
N TRP A 22 -16.97 14.16 22.35
CA TRP A 22 -17.86 14.62 23.41
C TRP A 22 -18.41 13.47 24.28
N GLU A 23 -18.27 12.21 23.88
CA GLU A 23 -18.56 11.08 24.78
C GLU A 23 -17.59 11.06 25.98
N ARG A 24 -16.37 11.60 25.82
CA ARG A 24 -15.41 11.88 26.91
C ARG A 24 -15.25 13.38 27.18
N LYS A 25 -16.36 14.04 27.56
CA LYS A 25 -16.41 15.49 27.86
C LYS A 25 -15.27 15.98 28.75
N LYS A 26 -14.95 15.27 29.84
CA LYS A 26 -13.89 15.65 30.79
C LYS A 26 -12.53 15.80 30.11
N LEU A 27 -12.13 14.81 29.29
CA LEU A 27 -10.85 14.86 28.57
C LEU A 27 -10.83 15.99 27.54
N THR A 28 -11.92 16.14 26.78
CA THR A 28 -12.05 17.18 25.76
C THR A 28 -11.94 18.58 26.36
N ILE A 29 -12.58 18.84 27.49
CA ILE A 29 -12.49 20.12 28.20
C ILE A 29 -11.07 20.37 28.72
N ILE A 30 -10.44 19.37 29.36
CA ILE A 30 -9.05 19.49 29.85
C ILE A 30 -8.10 19.88 28.71
N VAL A 31 -8.22 19.23 27.54
CA VAL A 31 -7.35 19.52 26.39
C VAL A 31 -7.54 20.94 25.87
N VAL A 32 -8.78 21.41 25.74
CA VAL A 32 -9.09 22.76 25.26
C VAL A 32 -8.59 23.81 26.26
N VAL A 33 -8.91 23.65 27.55
CA VAL A 33 -8.52 24.58 28.60
C VAL A 33 -7.00 24.64 28.75
N ALA A 34 -6.31 23.49 28.76
CA ALA A 34 -4.86 23.43 28.80
C ALA A 34 -4.24 24.10 27.55
N SER A 35 -4.84 23.93 26.36
CA SER A 35 -4.34 24.58 25.13
C SER A 35 -4.40 26.10 25.18
N VAL A 36 -5.51 26.66 25.69
CA VAL A 36 -5.70 28.11 25.76
C VAL A 36 -4.90 28.72 26.90
N SER A 37 -4.97 28.15 28.11
CA SER A 37 -4.33 28.69 29.31
C SER A 37 -2.80 28.73 29.21
N THR A 38 -2.19 27.66 28.71
CA THR A 38 -0.74 27.56 28.50
C THR A 38 -0.21 28.70 27.62
N ILE A 39 -0.97 29.06 26.59
CA ILE A 39 -0.56 30.05 25.58
C ILE A 39 -0.80 31.47 26.03
N LEU A 40 -1.90 31.71 26.75
CA LEU A 40 -2.11 33.00 27.39
C LEU A 40 -1.00 33.30 28.39
N LEU A 41 -0.50 32.29 29.12
CA LEU A 41 0.63 32.45 30.02
C LEU A 41 1.94 32.72 29.25
N ALA A 42 2.23 31.96 28.19
CA ALA A 42 3.41 32.14 27.36
C ALA A 42 3.44 33.53 26.66
N ALA A 43 2.27 34.12 26.38
CA ALA A 43 2.17 35.46 25.80
C ALA A 43 2.68 36.59 26.74
N LEU A 44 2.89 36.30 28.04
CA LEU A 44 3.46 37.25 29.00
C LEU A 44 5.00 37.31 28.95
N THR A 45 5.66 36.28 28.43
CA THR A 45 7.13 36.18 28.36
C THR A 45 7.81 37.43 27.74
N PRO A 46 7.33 38.00 26.62
CA PRO A 46 7.92 39.21 26.04
C PRO A 46 7.82 40.44 26.96
N LEU A 47 6.79 40.54 27.80
CA LEU A 47 6.60 41.66 28.72
C LEU A 47 7.64 41.66 29.84
N LEU A 48 7.88 40.49 30.44
CA LEU A 48 8.91 40.33 31.47
C LEU A 48 10.32 40.55 30.88
N THR A 49 10.55 40.04 29.66
CA THR A 49 11.80 40.24 28.94
C THR A 49 12.05 41.73 28.67
N ARG A 50 11.04 42.46 28.17
CA ARG A 50 11.12 43.91 27.95
C ARG A 50 11.48 44.64 29.24
N GLN A 51 10.84 44.30 30.35
CA GLN A 51 11.09 44.96 31.63
C GLN A 51 12.52 44.71 32.13
N ALA A 52 13.02 43.49 31.98
CA ALA A 52 14.40 43.17 32.34
C ALA A 52 15.42 43.93 31.48
N VAL A 53 15.18 44.06 30.17
CA VAL A 53 16.03 44.85 29.27
C VAL A 53 16.03 46.33 29.67
N ASN A 54 14.87 46.89 29.98
CA ASN A 54 14.75 48.28 30.42
C ASN A 54 15.46 48.53 31.77
N ASP A 55 15.27 47.63 32.74
CA ASP A 55 15.91 47.72 34.06
C ASP A 55 17.44 47.59 33.94
N ALA A 56 17.92 46.75 33.01
CA ALA A 56 19.34 46.62 32.69
C ALA A 56 19.93 47.90 32.08
N LEU A 57 19.24 48.48 31.09
CA LEU A 57 19.65 49.75 30.45
C LEU A 57 19.61 50.93 31.43
N ALA A 58 18.73 50.88 32.42
CA ALA A 58 18.65 51.87 33.50
C ALA A 58 19.69 51.65 34.61
N GLY A 59 20.52 50.61 34.53
CA GLY A 59 21.55 50.29 35.53
C GLY A 59 20.98 49.79 36.87
N ASN A 60 19.77 49.19 36.88
CA ASN A 60 19.10 48.74 38.10
C ASN A 60 18.96 47.21 38.16
N PRO A 61 19.96 46.49 38.71
CA PRO A 61 19.94 45.02 38.72
C PRO A 61 18.98 44.41 39.76
N THR A 62 18.43 45.21 40.69
CA THR A 62 17.71 44.71 41.88
C THR A 62 16.47 43.86 41.56
N ARG A 63 15.82 44.09 40.41
CA ARG A 63 14.59 43.39 39.99
C ARG A 63 14.85 42.20 39.07
N LEU A 64 16.06 42.07 38.50
CA LEU A 64 16.39 41.04 37.52
C LEU A 64 16.19 39.60 38.03
N PRO A 65 16.59 39.24 39.26
CA PRO A 65 16.34 37.88 39.77
C PRO A 65 14.85 37.54 39.89
N ARG A 66 14.00 38.53 40.23
CA ARG A 66 12.55 38.35 40.33
C ARG A 66 11.92 38.15 38.95
N LEU A 67 12.38 38.90 37.95
CA LEU A 67 11.91 38.75 36.56
C LEU A 67 12.35 37.41 35.96
N ALA A 68 13.61 36.99 36.20
CA ALA A 68 14.10 35.67 35.79
C ALA A 68 13.35 34.53 36.47
N CYS A 69 13.05 34.65 37.77
CA CYS A 69 12.19 33.71 38.48
C CYS A 69 10.77 33.67 37.89
N GLY A 70 10.20 34.82 37.50
CA GLY A 70 8.92 34.91 36.81
C GLY A 70 8.92 34.16 35.48
N LEU A 71 9.98 34.30 34.68
CA LEU A 71 10.16 33.56 33.43
C LEU A 71 10.28 32.05 33.66
N LEU A 72 11.04 31.62 34.66
CA LEU A 72 11.15 30.21 35.03
C LEU A 72 9.81 29.63 35.51
N LEU A 73 9.00 30.40 36.24
CA LEU A 73 7.66 30.00 36.64
C LEU A 73 6.73 29.86 35.43
N ILE A 74 6.75 30.82 34.51
CA ILE A 74 6.02 30.73 33.24
C ILE A 74 6.42 29.46 32.50
N ALA A 75 7.72 29.18 32.38
CA ALA A 75 8.24 27.99 31.72
C ALA A 75 7.79 26.69 32.39
N PHE A 76 7.79 26.66 33.73
CA PHE A 76 7.33 25.50 34.50
C PHE A 76 5.84 25.23 34.31
N PHE A 77 5.01 26.27 34.32
CA PHE A 77 3.58 26.12 34.06
C PHE A 77 3.30 25.81 32.59
N ASP A 78 4.09 26.34 31.65
CA ASP A 78 4.03 25.97 30.24
C ASP A 78 4.35 24.47 30.05
N PHE A 79 5.39 23.96 30.73
CA PHE A 79 5.71 22.54 30.76
C PHE A 79 4.54 21.69 31.24
N ILE A 80 3.93 22.02 32.39
CA ILE A 80 2.78 21.29 32.93
C ILE A 80 1.59 21.36 31.97
N GLY A 81 1.27 22.55 31.48
CA GLY A 81 0.16 22.79 30.57
C GLY A 81 0.32 22.00 29.26
N ASN A 82 1.52 22.00 28.68
CA ASN A 82 1.84 21.23 27.49
C ASN A 82 1.87 19.71 27.73
N TYR A 83 2.33 19.24 28.90
CA TYR A 83 2.23 17.84 29.31
C TYR A 83 0.76 17.39 29.39
N VAL A 84 -0.08 18.14 30.10
CA VAL A 84 -1.52 17.88 30.23
C VAL A 84 -2.16 17.87 28.85
N ARG A 85 -1.93 18.91 28.06
CA ARG A 85 -2.48 19.04 26.70
C ARG A 85 -2.08 17.86 25.80
N ARG A 86 -0.79 17.52 25.70
CA ARG A 86 -0.29 16.45 24.82
C ARG A 86 -0.67 15.06 25.32
N GLY A 87 -0.63 14.83 26.63
CA GLY A 87 -0.99 13.57 27.26
C GLY A 87 -2.46 13.23 27.06
N TYR A 88 -3.35 14.14 27.46
CA TYR A 88 -4.80 13.92 27.36
C TYR A 88 -5.32 14.01 25.92
N ALA A 89 -4.74 14.83 25.04
CA ALA A 89 -5.10 14.82 23.62
C ALA A 89 -4.73 13.48 22.97
N GLY A 90 -3.56 12.94 23.33
CA GLY A 90 -3.14 11.61 22.88
C GLY A 90 -4.05 10.50 23.40
N GLU A 91 -4.41 10.53 24.69
CA GLU A 91 -5.33 9.55 25.30
C GLU A 91 -6.73 9.63 24.67
N LEU A 92 -7.29 10.84 24.51
CA LEU A 92 -8.57 11.06 23.86
C LEU A 92 -8.56 10.50 22.43
N SER A 93 -7.50 10.80 21.67
CA SER A 93 -7.34 10.33 20.30
C SER A 93 -7.27 8.80 20.19
N LEU A 94 -6.51 8.14 21.08
CA LEU A 94 -6.45 6.67 21.15
C LEU A 94 -7.77 6.04 21.59
N TRP A 95 -8.50 6.70 22.48
CA TRP A 95 -9.84 6.26 22.88
C TRP A 95 -10.83 6.37 21.71
N VAL A 96 -10.82 7.47 20.96
CA VAL A 96 -11.66 7.64 19.77
C VAL A 96 -11.34 6.55 18.73
N GLN A 97 -10.05 6.27 18.47
CA GLN A 97 -9.66 5.18 17.57
C GLN A 97 -10.21 3.82 18.03
N HIS A 98 -10.04 3.50 19.32
CA HIS A 98 -10.54 2.26 19.89
C HIS A 98 -12.06 2.14 19.71
N THR A 99 -12.81 3.20 20.03
CA THR A 99 -14.27 3.25 19.91
C THR A 99 -14.73 3.10 18.47
N LEU A 100 -14.10 3.82 17.52
CA LEU A 100 -14.45 3.74 16.11
C LEU A 100 -14.12 2.36 15.52
N ARG A 101 -13.00 1.73 15.92
CA ARG A 101 -12.66 0.35 15.51
C ARG A 101 -13.72 -0.65 15.99
N GLY A 102 -14.13 -0.55 17.26
CA GLY A 102 -15.20 -1.38 17.81
C GLY A 102 -16.51 -1.22 17.03
N ARG A 103 -16.95 0.03 16.81
CA ARG A 103 -18.18 0.33 16.05
C ARG A 103 -18.11 -0.16 14.61
N ALA A 104 -16.96 -0.02 13.94
CA ALA A 104 -16.76 -0.51 12.58
C ALA A 104 -16.90 -2.03 12.52
N PHE A 105 -16.27 -2.74 13.46
CA PHE A 105 -16.38 -4.20 13.56
C PHE A 105 -17.82 -4.65 13.85
N ASP A 106 -18.47 -4.04 14.85
CA ASP A 106 -19.87 -4.32 15.19
C ASP A 106 -20.82 -4.04 14.02
N SER A 107 -20.50 -3.07 13.16
CA SER A 107 -21.30 -2.76 11.96
C SER A 107 -21.07 -3.78 10.84
N ILE A 108 -19.83 -4.20 10.61
CA ILE A 108 -19.48 -5.23 9.62
C ILE A 108 -20.17 -6.55 9.98
N GLN A 109 -20.23 -6.90 11.27
CA GLN A 109 -20.91 -8.10 11.75
C GLN A 109 -22.44 -8.11 11.51
N LYS A 110 -23.05 -6.96 11.23
CA LYS A 110 -24.50 -6.84 10.97
C LYS A 110 -24.86 -6.87 9.49
N LEU A 111 -23.85 -6.93 8.60
CA LEU A 111 -24.09 -7.02 7.16
C LEU A 111 -24.70 -8.37 6.80
N ASP A 112 -25.67 -8.33 5.89
CA ASP A 112 -26.29 -9.48 5.25
C ASP A 112 -25.36 -10.12 4.22
N GLY A 113 -25.75 -11.27 3.67
CA GLY A 113 -24.92 -12.02 2.72
C GLY A 113 -24.49 -11.19 1.50
N ALA A 114 -25.41 -10.40 0.94
CA ALA A 114 -25.13 -9.53 -0.20
C ALA A 114 -24.18 -8.37 0.16
N GLY A 115 -24.35 -7.77 1.36
CA GLY A 115 -23.42 -6.77 1.87
C GLY A 115 -22.03 -7.33 2.12
N GLN A 116 -21.90 -8.60 2.49
CA GLN A 116 -20.60 -9.28 2.67
C GLN A 116 -19.90 -9.60 1.35
N ASP A 117 -20.63 -10.06 0.33
CA ASP A 117 -20.06 -10.36 -0.99
C ASP A 117 -19.48 -9.10 -1.66
N ALA A 118 -20.00 -7.92 -1.32
CA ALA A 118 -19.46 -6.64 -1.75
C ALA A 118 -18.17 -6.21 -1.01
N LEU A 119 -17.83 -6.83 0.14
CA LEU A 119 -16.67 -6.45 0.93
C LEU A 119 -15.42 -7.23 0.52
N ARG A 120 -14.45 -6.53 -0.07
CA ARG A 120 -13.08 -7.04 -0.18
C ARG A 120 -12.37 -6.92 1.17
N THR A 121 -12.22 -8.03 1.90
CA THR A 121 -11.66 -8.09 3.27
C THR A 121 -10.38 -7.25 3.44
N GLY A 122 -9.42 -7.38 2.51
CA GLY A 122 -8.17 -6.61 2.54
C GLY A 122 -8.36 -5.09 2.42
N GLN A 123 -9.33 -4.64 1.64
CA GLN A 123 -9.64 -3.22 1.47
C GLN A 123 -10.33 -2.64 2.72
N VAL A 124 -11.21 -3.41 3.36
CA VAL A 124 -11.89 -3.01 4.61
C VAL A 124 -10.89 -2.83 5.74
N ILE A 125 -9.95 -3.75 5.91
CA ILE A 125 -8.91 -3.68 6.95
C ILE A 125 -7.96 -2.52 6.69
N SER A 126 -7.51 -2.36 5.44
CA SER A 126 -6.61 -1.28 5.05
C SER A 126 -7.24 0.10 5.27
N ARG A 127 -8.51 0.29 4.85
CA ARG A 127 -9.26 1.53 5.11
C ARG A 127 -9.49 1.74 6.60
N THR A 128 -9.95 0.71 7.33
CA THR A 128 -10.20 0.82 8.78
C THR A 128 -8.93 1.25 9.52
N ASN A 129 -7.75 0.71 9.20
CA ASN A 129 -6.53 1.15 9.87
C ASN A 129 -6.02 2.51 9.39
N SER A 130 -5.92 2.72 8.08
CA SER A 130 -5.39 3.96 7.52
C SER A 130 -6.24 5.17 7.92
N ASP A 131 -7.56 5.05 7.81
CA ASP A 131 -8.49 6.14 8.12
C ASP A 131 -8.50 6.43 9.63
N LEU A 132 -8.49 5.39 10.47
CA LEU A 132 -8.39 5.58 11.93
C LEU A 132 -7.05 6.21 12.32
N GLN A 133 -5.96 5.88 11.64
CA GLN A 133 -4.66 6.50 11.87
C GLN A 133 -4.64 7.98 11.46
N GLN A 134 -5.31 8.33 10.36
CA GLN A 134 -5.50 9.73 9.97
C GLN A 134 -6.35 10.48 11.00
N VAL A 135 -7.46 9.90 11.48
CA VAL A 135 -8.28 10.48 12.55
C VAL A 135 -7.45 10.73 13.82
N HIS A 136 -6.55 9.81 14.16
CA HIS A 136 -5.69 10.00 15.32
C HIS A 136 -4.71 11.16 15.18
N THR A 137 -4.02 11.22 14.04
CA THR A 137 -3.12 12.32 13.71
C THR A 137 -3.87 13.65 13.73
N LEU A 138 -5.06 13.71 13.13
CA LEU A 138 -5.91 14.90 13.14
C LEU A 138 -6.28 15.34 14.56
N LEU A 139 -6.76 14.43 15.41
CA LEU A 139 -7.14 14.76 16.79
C LEU A 139 -5.95 15.18 17.66
N GLN A 140 -4.76 14.65 17.40
CA GLN A 140 -3.54 15.11 18.06
C GLN A 140 -3.11 16.51 17.58
N MET A 141 -3.37 16.83 16.31
CA MET A 141 -3.04 18.15 15.75
C MET A 141 -4.09 19.21 16.07
N CYS A 142 -5.38 18.89 16.18
CA CYS A 142 -6.48 19.85 16.40
C CYS A 142 -6.26 20.86 17.54
N PRO A 143 -5.68 20.50 18.70
CA PRO A 143 -5.39 21.47 19.74
C PRO A 143 -4.33 22.51 19.34
N VAL A 144 -3.43 22.19 18.40
CA VAL A 144 -2.32 23.06 17.98
C VAL A 144 -2.79 24.29 17.20
N PRO A 145 -3.67 24.22 16.18
CA PRO A 145 -4.23 25.40 15.55
C PRO A 145 -4.98 26.30 16.53
N LEU A 146 -5.82 25.73 17.41
CA LEU A 146 -6.53 26.52 18.43
C LEU A 146 -5.54 27.31 19.29
N ALA A 147 -4.49 26.63 19.71
CA ALA A 147 -3.36 27.19 20.41
C ALA A 147 -2.70 28.35 19.63
N VAL A 148 -2.30 28.10 18.38
CA VAL A 148 -1.63 29.07 17.51
C VAL A 148 -2.51 30.30 17.23
N PHE A 149 -3.81 30.12 16.97
CA PHE A 149 -4.74 31.24 16.82
C PHE A 149 -4.84 32.08 18.09
N THR A 150 -4.95 31.42 19.25
CA THR A 150 -4.96 32.11 20.56
C THR A 150 -3.66 32.90 20.76
N TYR A 151 -2.51 32.30 20.42
CA TYR A 151 -1.20 32.94 20.52
C TYR A 151 -1.09 34.18 19.61
N TYR A 152 -1.54 34.10 18.35
CA TYR A 152 -1.52 35.26 17.46
C TYR A 152 -2.45 36.38 17.91
N ILE A 153 -3.65 36.05 18.40
CA ILE A 153 -4.60 37.05 18.91
C ILE A 153 -4.02 37.74 20.14
N ALA A 154 -3.54 36.96 21.12
CA ALA A 154 -2.92 37.51 22.33
C ALA A 154 -1.65 38.31 21.99
N GLY A 155 -0.81 37.79 21.10
CA GLY A 155 0.39 38.46 20.62
C GLY A 155 0.11 39.80 19.95
N ILE A 156 -0.88 39.87 19.04
CA ILE A 156 -1.30 41.13 18.42
C ILE A 156 -1.84 42.11 19.47
N ALA A 157 -2.61 41.64 20.46
CA ALA A 157 -3.11 42.49 21.53
C ALA A 157 -1.98 43.07 22.40
N VAL A 158 -1.00 42.24 22.77
CA VAL A 158 0.20 42.66 23.50
C VAL A 158 1.03 43.64 22.66
N MET A 159 1.22 43.36 21.38
CA MET A 159 1.95 44.25 20.47
C MET A 159 1.24 45.60 20.33
N LEU A 160 -0.09 45.61 20.17
CA LEU A 160 -0.88 46.83 20.06
C LEU A 160 -0.76 47.69 21.32
N TRP A 161 -0.76 47.05 22.49
CA TRP A 161 -0.52 47.71 23.77
C TRP A 161 0.91 48.25 23.90
N MET A 162 1.91 47.53 23.38
CA MET A 162 3.32 47.97 23.43
C MET A 162 3.65 49.10 22.44
N SER A 163 3.20 48.99 21.18
CA SER A 163 3.43 49.96 20.11
C SER A 163 2.43 49.75 18.96
N PRO A 164 1.44 50.65 18.80
CA PRO A 164 0.49 50.58 17.70
C PRO A 164 1.15 50.66 16.31
N ALA A 165 2.19 51.50 16.17
CA ALA A 165 2.90 51.70 14.91
C ALA A 165 3.62 50.43 14.43
N MET A 166 4.37 49.76 15.31
CA MET A 166 5.06 48.50 14.98
C MET A 166 4.07 47.37 14.72
N THR A 167 2.94 47.37 15.42
CA THR A 167 1.87 46.40 15.21
C THR A 167 1.26 46.52 13.81
N LEU A 168 1.03 47.75 13.33
CA LEU A 168 0.51 47.99 11.98
C LEU A 168 1.46 47.43 10.91
N ILE A 169 2.77 47.59 11.05
CA ILE A 169 3.77 47.01 10.15
C ILE A 169 3.65 45.49 10.13
N VAL A 170 3.61 44.84 11.30
CA VAL A 170 3.52 43.37 11.40
C VAL A 170 2.19 42.85 10.83
N VAL A 171 1.08 43.50 11.11
CA VAL A 171 -0.23 43.13 10.54
C VAL A 171 -0.22 43.27 9.01
N CYS A 172 0.40 44.32 8.45
CA CYS A 172 0.57 44.47 7.00
C CYS A 172 1.41 43.34 6.39
N VAL A 173 2.52 42.94 7.04
CA VAL A 173 3.34 41.80 6.60
C VAL A 173 2.56 40.49 6.68
N LEU A 174 1.84 40.25 7.78
CA LEU A 174 0.98 39.07 7.93
C LEU A 174 -0.14 39.04 6.89
N ALA A 175 -0.75 40.19 6.58
CA ALA A 175 -1.74 40.30 5.52
C ALA A 175 -1.14 40.02 4.14
N CYS A 176 0.06 40.51 3.85
CA CYS A 176 0.77 40.22 2.60
C CYS A 176 1.09 38.72 2.47
N LEU A 177 1.60 38.10 3.55
CA LEU A 177 1.85 36.66 3.62
C LEU A 177 0.55 35.85 3.48
N ALA A 178 -0.55 36.28 4.12
CA ALA A 178 -1.85 35.63 3.98
C ALA A 178 -2.39 35.73 2.56
N ILE A 179 -2.28 36.90 1.91
CA ILE A 179 -2.72 37.11 0.52
C ILE A 179 -1.89 36.26 -0.43
N THR A 180 -0.56 36.23 -0.28
CA THR A 180 0.32 35.40 -1.12
C THR A 180 0.05 33.91 -0.90
N ALA A 181 -0.12 33.46 0.35
CA ALA A 181 -0.50 32.09 0.67
C ALA A 181 -1.87 31.71 0.08
N LEU A 182 -2.89 32.57 0.20
CA LEU A 182 -4.22 32.34 -0.35
C LEU A 182 -4.22 32.30 -1.89
N ARG A 183 -3.41 33.15 -2.54
CA ARG A 183 -3.21 33.14 -3.99
C ARG A 183 -2.47 31.87 -4.44
N ALA A 184 -1.41 31.49 -3.73
CA ALA A 184 -0.64 30.28 -4.01
C ALA A 184 -1.48 29.02 -3.76
N ARG A 185 -2.37 29.02 -2.76
CA ARG A 185 -3.19 27.86 -2.37
C ARG A 185 -3.93 27.25 -3.55
N ARG A 186 -4.56 28.05 -4.42
CA ARG A 186 -5.30 27.51 -5.57
C ARG A 186 -4.36 26.80 -6.56
N ARG A 187 -3.19 27.38 -6.84
CA ARG A 187 -2.19 26.78 -7.76
C ARG A 187 -1.53 25.54 -7.16
N VAL A 188 -1.08 25.64 -5.91
CA VAL A 188 -0.41 24.54 -5.20
C VAL A 188 -1.37 23.39 -5.00
N PHE A 189 -2.61 23.63 -4.56
CA PHE A 189 -3.60 22.56 -4.33
C PHE A 189 -3.98 21.85 -5.64
N ALA A 190 -4.15 22.59 -6.75
CA ALA A 190 -4.38 21.99 -8.06
C ALA A 190 -3.19 21.13 -8.52
N GLN A 191 -1.95 21.61 -8.34
CA GLN A 191 -0.75 20.87 -8.72
C GLN A 191 -0.45 19.68 -7.81
N THR A 192 -0.68 19.79 -6.50
CA THR A 192 -0.53 18.67 -5.55
C THR A 192 -1.61 17.62 -5.75
N GLY A 193 -2.85 18.02 -6.06
CA GLY A 193 -3.91 17.10 -6.46
C GLY A 193 -3.50 16.25 -7.67
N LEU A 194 -3.12 16.90 -8.77
CA LEU A 194 -2.68 16.22 -10.00
C LEU A 194 -1.44 15.33 -9.77
N ALA A 195 -0.49 15.75 -8.94
CA ALA A 195 0.68 14.94 -8.60
C ALA A 195 0.31 13.71 -7.75
N SER A 196 -0.63 13.88 -6.80
CA SER A 196 -1.17 12.77 -6.00
C SER A 196 -1.96 11.79 -6.87
N ASP A 197 -2.77 12.28 -7.81
CA ASP A 197 -3.55 11.45 -8.73
C ASP A 197 -2.62 10.64 -9.65
N ARG A 198 -1.54 11.24 -10.17
CA ARG A 198 -0.53 10.50 -10.93
C ARG A 198 0.13 9.40 -10.10
N LEU A 199 0.54 9.69 -8.87
CA LEU A 199 1.13 8.70 -7.98
C LEU A 199 0.16 7.56 -7.65
N ALA A 200 -1.12 7.88 -7.47
CA ALA A 200 -2.19 6.90 -7.27
C ALA A 200 -2.33 6.00 -8.50
N ASN A 201 -2.44 6.57 -9.70
CA ASN A 201 -2.56 5.83 -10.95
C ASN A 201 -1.35 4.93 -11.20
N LEU A 202 -0.13 5.40 -10.91
CA LEU A 202 1.09 4.57 -11.03
C LEU A 202 1.04 3.38 -10.08
N THR A 203 0.63 3.63 -8.84
CA THR A 203 0.55 2.60 -7.81
C THR A 203 -0.53 1.57 -8.13
N GLU A 204 -1.66 2.02 -8.68
CA GLU A 204 -2.76 1.18 -9.11
C GLU A 204 -2.40 0.33 -10.32
N HIS A 205 -1.72 0.91 -11.33
CA HIS A 205 -1.21 0.15 -12.48
C HIS A 205 -0.22 -0.94 -12.04
N MET A 206 0.76 -0.58 -11.22
CA MET A 206 1.72 -1.55 -10.67
C MET A 206 1.04 -2.67 -9.87
N ARG A 207 0.02 -2.32 -9.07
CA ARG A 207 -0.80 -3.28 -8.33
C ARG A 207 -1.48 -4.27 -9.27
N GLU A 208 -2.08 -3.76 -10.34
CA GLU A 208 -2.80 -4.56 -11.32
C GLU A 208 -1.85 -5.50 -12.07
N VAL A 209 -0.70 -4.99 -12.54
CA VAL A 209 0.34 -5.81 -13.19
C VAL A 209 0.80 -6.95 -12.27
N LEU A 210 1.07 -6.67 -11.00
CA LEU A 210 1.50 -7.70 -10.04
C LEU A 210 0.39 -8.70 -9.68
N ALA A 211 -0.86 -8.24 -9.64
CA ALA A 211 -2.02 -9.12 -9.41
C ALA A 211 -2.24 -10.09 -10.58
N GLN A 212 -1.91 -9.66 -11.80
CA GLN A 212 -2.11 -10.40 -13.05
C GLN A 212 -0.80 -10.94 -13.63
N ILE A 213 0.17 -11.24 -12.75
CA ILE A 213 1.54 -11.58 -13.15
C ILE A 213 1.63 -12.82 -14.06
N SER A 214 0.69 -13.77 -13.94
CA SER A 214 0.61 -14.94 -14.83
C SER A 214 0.49 -14.51 -16.29
N VAL A 215 -0.44 -13.59 -16.58
CA VAL A 215 -0.67 -13.06 -17.93
C VAL A 215 0.51 -12.21 -18.42
N VAL A 216 1.12 -11.43 -17.51
CA VAL A 216 2.30 -10.63 -17.85
C VAL A 216 3.43 -11.55 -18.33
N LYS A 217 3.68 -12.65 -17.60
CA LYS A 217 4.70 -13.65 -17.92
C LYS A 217 4.39 -14.42 -19.19
N SER A 218 3.16 -14.94 -19.32
CA SER A 218 2.76 -15.73 -20.49
C SER A 218 2.80 -14.91 -21.79
N CYS A 219 2.55 -13.60 -21.72
CA CYS A 219 2.65 -12.70 -22.87
C CYS A 219 4.02 -12.04 -23.03
N VAL A 220 5.02 -12.39 -22.22
CA VAL A 220 6.40 -11.84 -22.26
C VAL A 220 6.38 -10.29 -22.21
N ALA A 221 5.53 -9.73 -21.35
CA ALA A 221 5.25 -8.30 -21.27
C ALA A 221 6.10 -7.56 -20.22
N GLU A 222 6.99 -8.25 -19.49
CA GLU A 222 7.74 -7.71 -18.35
C GLU A 222 8.58 -6.47 -18.72
N LEU A 223 9.26 -6.51 -19.88
CA LEU A 223 10.06 -5.38 -20.37
C LEU A 223 9.19 -4.18 -20.76
N ARG A 224 7.98 -4.43 -21.28
CA ARG A 224 7.04 -3.36 -21.64
C ARG A 224 6.55 -2.63 -20.39
N GLU A 225 6.14 -3.38 -19.37
CA GLU A 225 5.68 -2.81 -18.10
C GLU A 225 6.81 -2.06 -17.37
N THR A 226 8.03 -2.61 -17.41
CA THR A 226 9.21 -1.93 -16.84
C THR A 226 9.50 -0.61 -17.58
N ARG A 227 9.48 -0.60 -18.91
CA ARG A 227 9.67 0.61 -19.74
C ARG A 227 8.55 1.63 -19.55
N TRP A 228 7.31 1.17 -19.38
CA TRP A 228 6.18 2.04 -19.08
C TRP A 228 6.43 2.77 -17.75
N LEU A 229 6.82 2.04 -16.71
CA LEU A 229 7.11 2.63 -15.41
C LEU A 229 8.32 3.59 -15.47
N ASP A 230 9.37 3.22 -16.22
CA ASP A 230 10.55 4.07 -16.42
C ASP A 230 10.21 5.42 -17.06
N ARG A 231 9.31 5.43 -18.06
CA ARG A 231 8.83 6.68 -18.70
C ARG A 231 8.00 7.55 -17.75
N GLN A 232 7.26 6.94 -16.85
CA GLN A 232 6.35 7.66 -15.95
C GLN A 232 7.00 8.08 -14.63
N SER A 233 8.03 7.35 -14.17
CA SER A 233 8.63 7.52 -12.85
C SER A 233 10.07 8.02 -12.94
N ARG A 234 10.37 9.11 -12.23
CA ARG A 234 11.74 9.61 -12.06
C ARG A 234 12.51 8.89 -10.93
N GLN A 235 11.89 7.92 -10.25
CA GLN A 235 12.50 7.21 -9.11
C GLN A 235 13.16 5.90 -9.55
N ILE A 236 14.48 5.94 -9.75
CA ILE A 236 15.29 4.79 -10.19
C ILE A 236 15.09 3.55 -9.30
N VAL A 237 15.01 3.73 -7.97
CA VAL A 237 14.80 2.60 -7.03
C VAL A 237 13.47 1.90 -7.29
N ARG A 238 12.41 2.66 -7.58
CA ARG A 238 11.08 2.11 -7.88
C ARG A 238 11.08 1.30 -9.18
N VAL A 239 11.73 1.83 -10.23
CA VAL A 239 11.86 1.14 -11.53
C VAL A 239 12.69 -0.14 -11.39
N ARG A 240 13.84 -0.08 -10.70
CA ARG A 240 14.70 -1.25 -10.48
C ARG A 240 13.99 -2.34 -9.68
N THR A 241 13.32 -1.98 -8.59
CA THR A 241 12.60 -2.94 -7.74
C THR A 241 11.45 -3.58 -8.52
N PHE A 242 10.68 -2.79 -9.29
CA PHE A 242 9.62 -3.34 -10.15
C PHE A 242 10.17 -4.31 -11.19
N GLY A 243 11.19 -3.89 -11.93
CA GLY A 243 11.76 -4.69 -12.99
C GLY A 243 12.34 -6.00 -12.47
N HIS A 244 12.97 -5.98 -11.30
CA HIS A 244 13.43 -7.19 -10.63
C HIS A 244 12.25 -8.10 -10.23
N MET A 245 11.21 -7.55 -9.59
CA MET A 245 10.02 -8.32 -9.23
C MET A 245 9.32 -8.96 -10.43
N LEU A 246 9.23 -8.27 -11.56
CA LEU A 246 8.63 -8.83 -12.78
C LEU A 246 9.44 -10.00 -13.33
N ARG A 247 10.77 -10.00 -13.15
CA ARG A 247 11.65 -11.10 -13.58
C ARG A 247 11.60 -12.31 -12.65
N LEU A 248 11.26 -12.15 -11.37
CA LEU A 248 11.14 -13.30 -10.45
C LEU A 248 10.06 -14.27 -10.92
N GLY A 249 10.31 -15.58 -10.80
CA GLY A 249 9.40 -16.65 -11.19
C GLY A 249 7.99 -16.58 -10.59
N LEU A 250 6.98 -17.16 -11.25
CA LEU A 250 5.62 -17.26 -10.69
C LEU A 250 5.55 -17.89 -9.28
N PRO A 251 6.37 -18.91 -8.93
CA PRO A 251 6.36 -19.49 -7.58
C PRO A 251 6.62 -18.45 -6.48
N TRP A 252 7.53 -17.50 -6.74
CA TRP A 252 7.84 -16.44 -5.78
C TRP A 252 6.64 -15.51 -5.56
N HIS A 253 5.90 -15.20 -6.63
CA HIS A 253 4.72 -14.32 -6.59
C HIS A 253 3.54 -14.95 -5.86
N GLU A 254 3.28 -16.25 -6.09
CA GLU A 254 2.25 -17.01 -5.38
C GLU A 254 2.57 -17.11 -3.88
N LYS A 255 3.86 -17.19 -3.51
CA LYS A 255 4.30 -17.20 -2.09
C LYS A 255 4.19 -15.85 -1.39
N HIS A 256 4.30 -14.73 -2.11
CA HIS A 256 4.44 -13.39 -1.53
C HIS A 256 3.26 -12.44 -1.79
N VAL A 257 2.08 -12.93 -2.14
CA VAL A 257 0.89 -12.14 -2.54
C VAL A 257 0.64 -10.91 -1.65
N ASP A 258 0.73 -11.06 -0.33
CA ASP A 258 0.38 -10.01 0.64
C ASP A 258 1.49 -8.94 0.83
N SER A 259 2.74 -9.25 0.48
CA SER A 259 3.90 -8.39 0.80
C SER A 259 4.44 -7.60 -0.41
N ARG A 260 4.13 -8.03 -1.64
CA ARG A 260 4.64 -7.45 -2.89
C ARG A 260 4.36 -5.94 -3.00
N LEU A 261 3.13 -5.51 -2.69
CA LEU A 261 2.73 -4.10 -2.77
C LEU A 261 3.40 -3.21 -1.74
N THR A 262 3.53 -3.70 -0.51
CA THR A 262 4.13 -2.97 0.60
C THR A 262 5.61 -2.68 0.33
N ARG A 263 6.34 -3.68 -0.20
CA ARG A 263 7.74 -3.52 -0.61
C ARG A 263 7.93 -2.46 -1.70
N MET A 264 6.97 -2.34 -2.61
CA MET A 264 7.08 -1.44 -3.76
C MET A 264 6.68 0.02 -3.47
N THR A 265 5.79 0.22 -2.50
CA THR A 265 5.21 1.54 -2.20
C THR A 265 5.79 2.11 -0.93
N VAL A 266 5.52 1.45 0.20
CA VAL A 266 5.84 1.95 1.54
C VAL A 266 7.35 1.96 1.77
N ASP A 267 8.06 0.91 1.38
CA ASP A 267 9.49 0.79 1.65
C ASP A 267 10.31 1.76 0.80
N VAL A 268 10.04 1.83 -0.51
CA VAL A 268 10.70 2.78 -1.43
C VAL A 268 10.45 4.23 -1.01
N ASP A 269 9.21 4.59 -0.66
CA ASP A 269 8.89 5.95 -0.26
C ASP A 269 9.50 6.33 1.10
N SER A 270 9.64 5.38 2.02
CA SER A 270 10.28 5.62 3.32
C SER A 270 11.77 5.90 3.16
N LEU A 271 12.45 5.11 2.33
CA LEU A 271 13.86 5.32 1.99
C LEU A 271 14.07 6.67 1.28
N ALA A 272 13.25 6.98 0.27
CA ALA A 272 13.32 8.24 -0.48
C ALA A 272 13.08 9.47 0.42
N ARG A 273 12.06 9.44 1.28
CA ARG A 273 11.76 10.54 2.22
C ARG A 273 12.89 10.77 3.21
N PHE A 274 13.54 9.71 3.69
CA PHE A 274 14.69 9.84 4.59
C PHE A 274 15.90 10.45 3.89
N LEU A 275 16.21 10.03 2.66
CA LEU A 275 17.30 10.62 1.88
C LEU A 275 17.06 12.09 1.54
N GLN A 276 15.82 12.45 1.19
CA GLN A 276 15.46 13.83 0.81
C GLN A 276 15.39 14.78 2.01
N ASN A 277 14.71 14.38 3.08
CA ASN A 277 14.38 15.28 4.19
C ASN A 277 15.13 14.94 5.48
N GLY A 278 15.36 13.65 5.75
CA GLY A 278 16.02 13.20 6.97
C GLY A 278 17.51 13.55 6.99
N LEU A 279 18.25 13.13 5.96
CA LEU A 279 19.70 13.36 5.87
C LEU A 279 20.02 14.85 5.71
N ALA A 280 19.35 15.53 4.78
CA ALA A 280 19.51 16.97 4.58
C ALA A 280 19.15 17.74 5.85
N GLY A 281 18.02 17.41 6.48
CA GLY A 281 17.59 18.03 7.73
C GLY A 281 18.59 17.82 8.88
N ALA A 282 19.16 16.62 9.01
CA ALA A 282 20.18 16.32 10.02
C ALA A 282 21.46 17.14 9.77
N ALA A 283 21.94 17.17 8.53
CA ALA A 283 23.13 17.93 8.14
C ALA A 283 22.94 19.43 8.38
N THR A 284 21.84 20.01 7.89
CA THR A 284 21.50 21.42 8.14
C THR A 284 21.39 21.71 9.63
N SER A 285 20.77 20.82 10.41
CA SER A 285 20.62 20.99 11.86
C SER A 285 21.96 21.02 12.58
N LEU A 286 22.86 20.08 12.27
CA LEU A 286 24.19 20.01 12.87
C LEU A 286 25.03 21.22 12.50
N VAL A 287 25.09 21.57 11.20
CA VAL A 287 25.85 22.74 10.72
C VAL A 287 25.35 24.03 11.37
N THR A 288 24.03 24.22 11.44
CA THR A 288 23.42 25.41 12.06
C THR A 288 23.73 25.47 13.56
N MET A 289 23.64 24.34 14.26
CA MET A 289 23.92 24.25 15.69
C MET A 289 25.39 24.57 16.00
N PHE A 290 26.34 24.01 15.24
CA PHE A 290 27.77 24.31 15.40
C PHE A 290 28.10 25.77 15.05
N ALA A 291 27.54 26.30 13.95
CA ALA A 291 27.75 27.69 13.55
C ALA A 291 27.22 28.68 14.60
N ILE A 292 26.04 28.42 15.17
CA ILE A 292 25.45 29.26 16.22
C ILE A 292 26.25 29.16 17.52
N ALA A 293 26.68 27.95 17.93
CA ALA A 293 27.54 27.80 19.10
C ALA A 293 28.87 28.55 18.92
N ALA A 294 29.51 28.43 17.75
CA ALA A 294 30.72 29.18 17.45
C ALA A 294 30.49 30.70 17.49
N ALA A 295 29.37 31.18 16.95
CA ALA A 295 28.99 32.60 17.03
C ALA A 295 28.75 33.05 18.48
N MET A 296 28.10 32.22 19.31
CA MET A 296 27.92 32.51 20.74
C MET A 296 29.28 32.62 21.46
N PHE A 297 30.18 31.65 21.29
CA PHE A 297 31.51 31.71 21.92
C PHE A 297 32.37 32.87 21.41
N TRP A 298 32.19 33.27 20.14
CA TRP A 298 32.87 34.42 19.57
C TRP A 298 32.36 35.75 20.14
N LEU A 299 31.06 35.86 20.45
CA LEU A 299 30.46 37.06 21.04
C LEU A 299 30.77 37.22 22.54
N ASP A 300 30.51 36.20 23.35
CA ASP A 300 30.81 36.19 24.79
C ASP A 300 30.86 34.75 25.34
N PRO A 301 32.02 34.25 25.77
CA PRO A 301 32.16 32.87 26.26
C PRO A 301 31.34 32.54 27.51
N LEU A 302 31.15 33.49 28.43
CA LEU A 302 30.42 33.26 29.68
C LEU A 302 28.92 33.14 29.41
N LEU A 303 28.38 34.02 28.57
CA LEU A 303 26.98 33.97 28.13
C LEU A 303 26.72 32.76 27.23
N ALA A 304 27.71 32.33 26.43
CA ALA A 304 27.64 31.09 25.67
C ALA A 304 27.53 29.86 26.58
N LEU A 305 28.38 29.75 27.61
CA LEU A 305 28.28 28.66 28.59
C LEU A 305 26.94 28.68 29.33
N THR A 306 26.43 29.87 29.67
CA THR A 306 25.12 30.05 30.30
C THR A 306 24.00 29.57 29.37
N ALA A 307 24.04 29.95 28.09
CA ALA A 307 23.07 29.54 27.06
C ALA A 307 23.12 28.02 26.78
N LEU A 308 24.33 27.43 26.77
CA LEU A 308 24.55 26.01 26.49
C LEU A 308 24.44 25.12 27.74
N SER A 309 24.21 25.72 28.91
CA SER A 309 24.10 24.99 30.17
C SER A 309 22.95 23.98 30.21
N ALA A 310 21.96 24.11 29.33
CA ALA A 310 20.82 23.19 29.18
C ALA A 310 21.09 22.01 28.21
N VAL A 311 22.21 22.02 27.47
CA VAL A 311 22.57 20.94 26.52
C VAL A 311 22.76 19.58 27.20
N PRO A 312 23.50 19.44 28.32
CA PRO A 312 23.65 18.15 29.01
C PRO A 312 22.32 17.54 29.48
N GLN A 313 21.39 18.38 29.95
CA GLN A 313 20.06 18.01 30.43
C GLN A 313 19.20 17.53 29.28
N VAL A 314 19.26 18.23 28.15
CA VAL A 314 18.61 17.80 26.91
C VAL A 314 19.17 16.47 26.44
N ALA A 315 20.50 16.31 26.39
CA ALA A 315 21.14 15.06 25.98
C ALA A 315 20.74 13.87 26.89
N LEU A 316 20.74 14.08 28.21
CA LEU A 316 20.30 13.09 29.18
C LEU A 316 18.81 12.74 29.00
N ALA A 317 17.94 13.74 28.84
CA ALA A 317 16.52 13.54 28.60
C ALA A 317 16.27 12.77 27.28
N THR A 318 17.02 13.08 26.21
CA THR A 318 16.97 12.34 24.94
C THR A 318 17.39 10.89 25.12
N TRP A 319 18.46 10.63 25.88
CA TRP A 319 18.92 9.28 26.16
C TRP A 319 17.88 8.47 26.97
N ILE A 320 17.33 9.04 28.04
CA ILE A 320 16.26 8.42 28.85
C ILE A 320 15.01 8.17 27.98
N TYR A 321 14.59 9.16 27.19
CA TYR A 321 13.45 9.04 26.29
C TYR A 321 13.64 7.89 25.30
N ARG A 322 14.81 7.77 24.67
CA ARG A 322 15.12 6.68 23.75
C ARG A 322 15.05 5.32 24.46
N ARG A 323 15.67 5.21 25.65
CA ARG A 323 15.71 3.94 26.40
C ARG A 323 14.32 3.47 26.84
N LEU A 324 13.42 4.39 27.19
CA LEU A 324 12.08 4.05 27.68
C LEU A 324 11.03 3.96 26.57
N SER A 325 11.09 4.83 25.56
CA SER A 325 10.06 4.91 24.51
C SER A 325 10.23 3.84 23.44
N SER A 326 11.46 3.55 22.99
CA SER A 326 11.67 2.60 21.90
C SER A 326 11.10 1.20 22.17
N PRO A 327 11.26 0.60 23.38
CA PRO A 327 10.63 -0.68 23.71
C PRO A 327 9.09 -0.58 23.74
N ALA A 328 8.54 0.50 24.27
CA ALA A 328 7.08 0.70 24.33
C ALA A 328 6.46 0.85 22.92
N TYR A 329 7.13 1.57 22.01
CA TYR A 329 6.72 1.65 20.61
C TYR A 329 6.86 0.31 19.88
N ALA A 330 7.93 -0.45 20.14
CA ALA A 330 8.09 -1.80 19.58
C ALA A 330 6.99 -2.75 20.05
N GLN A 331 6.66 -2.74 21.35
CA GLN A 331 5.58 -3.55 21.89
C GLN A 331 4.21 -3.13 21.31
N ALA A 332 3.93 -1.83 21.21
CA ALA A 332 2.71 -1.34 20.59
C ALA A 332 2.58 -1.77 19.11
N ARG A 333 3.70 -1.85 18.37
CA ARG A 333 3.74 -2.38 16.99
C ARG A 333 3.38 -3.86 16.91
N LEU A 334 3.85 -4.67 17.87
CA LEU A 334 3.49 -6.09 17.94
C LEU A 334 2.01 -6.28 18.30
N GLU A 335 1.49 -5.49 19.25
CA GLU A 335 0.10 -5.57 19.70
C GLU A 335 -0.89 -5.11 18.64
N ILE A 336 -0.60 -4.03 17.88
CA ILE A 336 -1.45 -3.65 16.74
C ILE A 336 -1.42 -4.71 15.64
N GLY A 337 -0.29 -5.38 15.43
CA GLY A 337 -0.18 -6.51 14.52
C GLY A 337 -1.19 -7.62 14.87
N LYS A 338 -1.29 -7.99 16.16
CA LYS A 338 -2.26 -8.98 16.66
C LYS A 338 -3.71 -8.53 16.49
N VAL A 339 -4.01 -7.26 16.74
CA VAL A 339 -5.36 -6.69 16.51
C VAL A 339 -5.72 -6.80 15.04
N ASN A 340 -4.79 -6.47 14.14
CA ASN A 340 -5.01 -6.48 12.70
C ASN A 340 -5.17 -7.88 12.14
N SER A 341 -4.31 -8.83 12.53
CA SER A 341 -4.41 -10.21 12.08
C SER A 341 -5.71 -10.87 12.55
N THR A 342 -6.11 -10.62 13.81
CA THR A 342 -7.39 -11.13 14.35
C THR A 342 -8.58 -10.51 13.61
N LEU A 343 -8.56 -9.19 13.39
CA LEU A 343 -9.60 -8.53 12.61
C LEU A 343 -9.70 -9.11 11.19
N GLN A 344 -8.56 -9.37 10.55
CA GLN A 344 -8.50 -9.97 9.21
C GLN A 344 -9.12 -11.37 9.19
N GLU A 345 -8.68 -12.25 10.09
CA GLU A 345 -9.19 -13.61 10.23
C GLU A 345 -10.71 -13.61 10.45
N LYS A 346 -11.22 -12.78 11.36
CA LYS A 346 -12.65 -12.77 11.71
C LYS A 346 -13.54 -12.11 10.65
N VAL A 347 -13.03 -11.13 9.89
CA VAL A 347 -13.77 -10.57 8.76
C VAL A 347 -13.79 -11.57 7.58
N SER A 348 -12.68 -12.27 7.32
CA SER A 348 -12.64 -13.32 6.30
C SER A 348 -13.53 -14.51 6.65
N GLY A 349 -13.58 -14.89 7.93
CA GLY A 349 -14.43 -15.96 8.45
C GLY A 349 -15.81 -15.51 8.94
N LEU A 350 -16.30 -14.33 8.55
CA LEU A 350 -17.46 -13.70 9.18
C LEU A 350 -18.73 -14.56 9.08
N ARG A 351 -18.93 -15.26 7.95
CA ARG A 351 -20.05 -16.20 7.77
C ARG A 351 -20.01 -17.34 8.80
N VAL A 352 -18.81 -17.82 9.14
CA VAL A 352 -18.64 -18.85 10.17
C VAL A 352 -18.99 -18.29 11.55
N VAL A 353 -18.52 -17.07 11.85
CA VAL A 353 -18.85 -16.39 13.12
C VAL A 353 -20.35 -16.19 13.28
N GLN A 354 -21.05 -15.76 12.21
CA GLN A 354 -22.49 -15.52 12.23
C GLN A 354 -23.31 -16.81 12.30
N SER A 355 -22.96 -17.82 11.50
CA SER A 355 -23.68 -19.12 11.50
C SER A 355 -23.62 -19.84 12.85
N HIS A 356 -22.58 -19.58 13.64
CA HIS A 356 -22.42 -20.15 14.98
C HIS A 356 -22.87 -19.20 16.12
N GLY A 357 -23.40 -18.02 15.81
CA GLY A 357 -23.86 -17.06 16.82
C GLY A 357 -22.77 -16.49 17.73
N GLN A 358 -21.50 -16.49 17.28
CA GLN A 358 -20.33 -16.14 18.10
C GLN A 358 -19.94 -14.65 18.03
N GLN A 359 -20.80 -13.78 17.50
CA GLN A 359 -20.48 -12.37 17.25
C GLN A 359 -20.02 -11.63 18.51
N GLU A 360 -20.73 -11.80 19.63
CA GLU A 360 -20.42 -11.11 20.89
C GLU A 360 -19.10 -11.57 21.51
N GLN A 361 -18.83 -12.88 21.48
CA GLN A 361 -17.61 -13.45 22.06
C GLN A 361 -16.37 -13.01 21.27
N GLU A 362 -16.45 -13.02 19.93
CA GLU A 362 -15.37 -12.55 19.07
C GLU A 362 -15.19 -11.03 19.17
N ALA A 363 -16.27 -10.25 19.32
CA ALA A 363 -16.18 -8.82 19.57
C ALA A 363 -15.53 -8.51 20.92
N ALA A 364 -15.85 -9.26 21.98
CA ALA A 364 -15.21 -9.13 23.29
C ALA A 364 -13.70 -9.44 23.22
N ARG A 365 -13.30 -10.49 22.48
CA ARG A 365 -11.90 -10.85 22.25
C ARG A 365 -11.13 -9.74 21.54
N LEU A 366 -11.72 -9.17 20.48
CA LEU A 366 -11.10 -8.07 19.74
C LEU A 366 -10.99 -6.79 20.58
N ARG A 367 -11.98 -6.49 21.43
CA ARG A 367 -11.93 -5.37 22.39
C ARG A 367 -10.80 -5.57 23.40
N ALA A 368 -10.65 -6.77 23.97
CA ALA A 368 -9.55 -7.05 24.91
C ALA A 368 -8.15 -6.86 24.28
N LEU A 369 -7.97 -7.30 23.03
CA LEU A 369 -6.72 -7.05 22.28
C LEU A 369 -6.51 -5.56 22.02
N SER A 370 -7.57 -4.85 21.63
CA SER A 370 -7.53 -3.41 21.36
C SER A 370 -7.26 -2.58 22.63
N ASP A 371 -7.76 -3.00 23.80
CA ASP A 371 -7.50 -2.35 25.09
C ASP A 371 -6.04 -2.54 25.54
N ARG A 372 -5.45 -3.73 25.33
CA ARG A 372 -4.02 -3.97 25.59
C ARG A 372 -3.15 -3.04 24.72
N PHE A 373 -3.43 -3.01 23.41
CA PHE A 373 -2.79 -2.09 22.49
C PHE A 373 -2.93 -0.63 22.93
N ARG A 374 -4.15 -0.21 23.34
CA ARG A 374 -4.41 1.14 23.84
C ARG A 374 -3.56 1.46 25.05
N ALA A 375 -3.48 0.56 26.03
CA ALA A 375 -2.71 0.77 27.26
C ALA A 375 -1.21 0.96 26.98
N THR A 376 -0.62 0.08 26.16
CA THR A 376 0.79 0.18 25.74
C THR A 376 1.05 1.47 24.97
N ARG A 377 0.14 1.84 24.06
CA ARG A 377 0.26 3.06 23.27
C ARG A 377 0.10 4.33 24.10
N VAL A 378 -0.79 4.35 25.10
CA VAL A 378 -0.91 5.45 26.06
C VAL A 378 0.38 5.60 26.87
N ARG A 379 1.01 4.50 27.29
CA ARG A 379 2.32 4.55 27.96
C ARG A 379 3.40 5.18 27.08
N ALA A 380 3.48 4.77 25.80
CA ALA A 380 4.40 5.39 24.85
C ALA A 380 4.13 6.90 24.66
N GLN A 381 2.85 7.27 24.55
CA GLN A 381 2.43 8.68 24.43
C GLN A 381 2.79 9.51 25.66
N LYS A 382 2.76 8.94 26.87
CA LYS A 382 3.19 9.64 28.10
C LYS A 382 4.67 10.03 28.05
N TYR A 383 5.55 9.17 27.53
CA TYR A 383 6.97 9.53 27.36
C TYR A 383 7.14 10.72 26.41
N LEU A 384 6.38 10.74 25.31
CA LEU A 384 6.38 11.86 24.35
C LEU A 384 5.84 13.16 24.98
N ALA A 385 4.78 13.04 25.79
CA ALA A 385 4.13 14.16 26.46
C ALA A 385 5.01 14.79 27.54
N VAL A 386 5.98 14.07 28.10
CA VAL A 386 6.99 14.63 29.02
C VAL A 386 8.18 15.17 28.25
N TYR A 387 8.71 14.41 27.29
CA TYR A 387 9.97 14.72 26.61
C TYR A 387 9.95 16.07 25.89
N PHE A 388 8.99 16.30 24.99
CA PHE A 388 8.97 17.54 24.20
C PHE A 388 8.72 18.79 25.03
N PRO A 389 7.75 18.82 25.96
CA PRO A 389 7.61 19.95 26.87
C PRO A 389 8.85 20.18 27.74
N PHE A 390 9.55 19.12 28.15
CA PHE A 390 10.80 19.27 28.92
C PHE A 390 11.90 19.93 28.08
N LEU A 391 12.00 19.62 26.77
CA LEU A 391 12.92 20.34 25.88
C LEU A 391 12.60 21.84 25.80
N THR A 392 11.31 22.19 25.65
CA THR A 392 10.87 23.60 25.66
C THR A 392 11.22 24.28 26.97
N PHE A 393 10.95 23.63 28.11
CA PHE A 393 11.33 24.12 29.43
C PHE A 393 12.83 24.40 29.53
N CYS A 394 13.68 23.49 29.06
CA CYS A 394 15.13 23.70 29.03
C CYS A 394 15.53 24.94 28.18
N THR A 395 14.87 25.15 27.03
CA THR A 395 15.08 26.34 26.20
C THR A 395 14.64 27.62 26.92
N GLU A 396 13.48 27.62 27.55
CA GLU A 396 12.95 28.78 28.30
C GLU A 396 13.75 29.06 29.58
N ALA A 397 14.24 28.02 30.26
CA ALA A 397 15.16 28.16 31.38
C ALA A 397 16.50 28.76 30.93
N SER A 398 17.00 28.36 29.76
CA SER A 398 18.17 28.98 29.13
C SER A 398 17.91 30.46 28.81
N TYR A 399 16.71 30.83 28.35
CA TYR A 399 16.34 32.22 28.14
C TYR A 399 16.36 33.03 29.45
N ALA A 400 15.75 32.49 30.51
CA ALA A 400 15.75 33.14 31.81
C ALA A 400 17.17 33.30 32.38
N ALA A 401 18.04 32.30 32.21
CA ALA A 401 19.43 32.34 32.65
C ALA A 401 20.27 33.37 31.88
N VAL A 402 20.16 33.37 30.54
CA VAL A 402 20.83 34.36 29.68
C VAL A 402 20.32 35.77 29.98
N LEU A 403 19.03 35.94 30.23
CA LEU A 403 18.48 37.23 30.62
C LEU A 403 19.03 37.66 31.98
N LEU A 404 19.08 36.78 32.98
CA LEU A 404 19.57 37.12 34.31
C LEU A 404 21.04 37.56 34.29
N VAL A 405 21.90 36.72 33.70
CA VAL A 405 23.36 36.96 33.64
C VAL A 405 23.68 38.08 32.64
N GLY A 406 22.99 38.15 31.52
CA GLY A 406 23.20 39.17 30.50
C GLY A 406 22.75 40.54 30.99
N ALA A 407 21.54 40.63 31.56
CA ALA A 407 20.99 41.90 32.05
C ALA A 407 21.80 42.44 33.24
N SER A 408 22.33 41.57 34.13
CA SER A 408 23.18 42.02 35.23
C SER A 408 24.49 42.62 34.71
N ARG A 409 25.14 41.94 33.76
CA ARG A 409 26.39 42.41 33.15
C ARG A 409 26.20 43.67 32.28
N VAL A 410 25.02 43.85 31.68
CA VAL A 410 24.64 45.12 31.03
C VAL A 410 24.49 46.23 32.07
N ALA A 411 23.81 45.96 33.19
CA ALA A 411 23.61 46.94 34.26
C ALA A 411 24.92 47.36 34.94
N GLU A 412 25.89 46.44 35.02
CA GLU A 412 27.24 46.67 35.53
C GLU A 412 28.19 47.31 34.49
N GLY A 413 27.75 47.47 33.24
CA GLY A 413 28.53 48.09 32.16
C GLY A 413 29.58 47.16 31.52
N GLU A 414 29.57 45.87 31.83
CA GLU A 414 30.53 44.88 31.30
C GLU A 414 30.22 44.44 29.87
N MET A 415 28.98 44.59 29.41
CA MET A 415 28.57 44.26 28.04
C MET A 415 27.51 45.22 27.50
N THR A 416 27.35 45.25 26.17
CA THR A 416 26.30 46.04 25.54
C THR A 416 24.96 45.29 25.54
N ALA A 417 23.85 46.04 25.64
CA ALA A 417 22.51 45.47 25.48
C ALA A 417 22.31 44.78 24.12
N GLY A 418 23.05 45.20 23.09
CA GLY A 418 23.05 44.58 21.77
C GLY A 418 23.58 43.14 21.79
N VAL A 419 24.66 42.87 22.52
CA VAL A 419 25.19 41.51 22.70
C VAL A 419 24.17 40.63 23.42
N MET A 420 23.61 41.10 24.54
CA MET A 420 22.55 40.36 25.26
C MET A 420 21.34 40.06 24.36
N ALA A 421 20.86 41.05 23.60
CA ALA A 421 19.75 40.86 22.66
C ALA A 421 20.09 39.85 21.56
N ALA A 422 21.33 39.87 21.02
CA ALA A 422 21.80 38.87 20.07
C ALA A 422 21.79 37.46 20.67
N PHE A 423 22.27 37.28 21.92
CA PHE A 423 22.19 36.00 22.62
C PHE A 423 20.76 35.51 22.81
N TYR A 424 19.83 36.41 23.15
CA TYR A 424 18.40 36.08 23.24
C TYR A 424 17.79 35.67 21.89
N LEU A 425 18.36 36.07 20.74
CA LEU A 425 17.94 35.54 19.44
C LEU A 425 18.62 34.20 19.12
N LEU A 426 19.92 34.09 19.40
CA LEU A 426 20.73 32.92 19.09
C LEU A 426 20.30 31.68 19.89
N VAL A 427 19.86 31.83 21.15
CA VAL A 427 19.34 30.70 21.97
C VAL A 427 18.20 30.00 21.24
N GLY A 428 17.22 30.73 20.71
CA GLY A 428 16.08 30.15 20.00
C GLY A 428 16.49 29.44 18.71
N GLN A 429 17.45 30.03 17.99
CA GLN A 429 17.99 29.43 16.77
C GLN A 429 18.84 28.18 17.04
N PHE A 430 19.49 28.09 18.20
CA PHE A 430 20.30 26.93 18.60
C PHE A 430 19.43 25.72 18.98
N TYR A 431 18.42 25.93 19.83
CA TYR A 431 17.57 24.84 20.33
C TYR A 431 16.52 24.34 19.31
N GLY A 432 16.19 25.12 18.29
CA GLY A 432 15.30 24.69 17.19
C GLY A 432 15.77 23.41 16.48
N PRO A 433 16.99 23.40 15.90
CA PRO A 433 17.62 22.21 15.31
C PRO A 433 17.70 21.00 16.25
N VAL A 434 17.94 21.21 17.55
CA VAL A 434 17.98 20.13 18.56
C VAL A 434 16.63 19.38 18.63
N GLN A 435 15.52 20.11 18.54
CA GLN A 435 14.18 19.50 18.49
C GLN A 435 13.94 18.74 17.18
N GLN A 436 14.46 19.24 16.04
CA GLN A 436 14.32 18.57 14.74
C GLN A 436 15.08 17.24 14.70
N LEU A 437 16.31 17.21 15.23
CA LEU A 437 17.14 16.00 15.34
C LEU A 437 16.47 14.88 16.14
N SER A 438 15.62 15.23 17.11
CA SER A 438 14.84 14.25 17.88
C SER A 438 13.82 13.48 17.04
N GLY A 439 13.29 14.09 15.96
CA GLY A 439 12.30 13.46 15.06
C GLY A 439 12.91 12.62 13.93
N ILE A 440 14.19 12.79 13.63
CA ILE A 440 14.87 12.09 12.52
C ILE A 440 15.11 10.60 12.83
N VAL A 441 15.16 10.22 14.12
CA VAL A 441 15.44 8.84 14.56
C VAL A 441 14.40 7.85 14.03
N ASP A 442 13.12 8.17 14.12
CA ASP A 442 12.05 7.28 13.65
C ASP A 442 12.11 7.10 12.12
N ALA A 443 12.38 8.20 11.40
CA ALA A 443 12.55 8.16 9.95
C ALA A 443 13.77 7.33 9.56
N TRP A 444 14.88 7.43 10.30
CA TRP A 444 16.08 6.63 10.10
C TRP A 444 15.84 5.14 10.35
N GLN A 445 15.15 4.78 11.45
CA GLN A 445 14.80 3.39 11.75
C GLN A 445 13.91 2.79 10.65
N GLN A 446 12.90 3.54 10.20
CA GLN A 446 12.01 3.10 9.13
C GLN A 446 12.78 2.92 7.81
N ALA A 447 13.62 3.88 7.42
CA ALA A 447 14.42 3.78 6.21
C ALA A 447 15.42 2.62 6.24
N THR A 448 16.01 2.34 7.40
CA THR A 448 16.95 1.21 7.56
C THR A 448 16.23 -0.14 7.42
N ALA A 449 15.05 -0.29 8.02
CA ALA A 449 14.24 -1.50 7.86
C ALA A 449 13.76 -1.68 6.42
N SER A 450 13.27 -0.61 5.78
CA SER A 450 12.87 -0.63 4.37
C SER A 450 14.05 -0.92 3.44
N GLY A 451 15.25 -0.41 3.75
CA GLY A 451 16.48 -0.73 3.02
C GLY A 451 16.79 -2.23 3.07
N LYS A 452 16.75 -2.84 4.25
CA LYS A 452 16.93 -4.29 4.39
C LYS A 452 15.93 -5.11 3.56
N HIS A 453 14.65 -4.76 3.59
CA HIS A 453 13.65 -5.46 2.79
C HIS A 453 13.88 -5.31 1.28
N ILE A 454 14.33 -4.14 0.82
CA ILE A 454 14.66 -3.89 -0.58
C ILE A 454 15.92 -4.70 -0.96
N ASP A 455 16.94 -4.73 -0.11
CA ASP A 455 18.16 -5.50 -0.35
C ASP A 455 17.86 -7.01 -0.38
N GLU A 456 17.07 -7.52 0.57
CA GLU A 456 16.59 -8.92 0.59
C GLU A 456 15.79 -9.27 -0.69
N LEU A 457 14.94 -8.35 -1.14
CA LEU A 457 14.19 -8.51 -2.38
C LEU A 457 15.12 -8.55 -3.60
N LEU A 458 16.06 -7.60 -3.72
CA LEU A 458 16.98 -7.52 -4.87
C LEU A 458 18.02 -8.65 -4.87
N ALA A 459 18.32 -9.22 -3.70
CA ALA A 459 19.18 -10.39 -3.54
C ALA A 459 18.43 -11.71 -3.76
N THR A 460 17.10 -11.68 -3.99
CA THR A 460 16.34 -12.90 -4.26
C THR A 460 16.76 -13.49 -5.61
N GLU A 461 17.25 -14.72 -5.59
CA GLU A 461 17.58 -15.49 -6.80
C GLU A 461 16.32 -16.01 -7.52
N GLY A 462 16.48 -16.50 -8.76
CA GLY A 462 15.37 -17.02 -9.55
C GLY A 462 14.70 -15.99 -10.47
N THR A 463 15.47 -14.98 -10.92
CA THR A 463 15.05 -14.11 -12.02
C THR A 463 15.12 -14.85 -13.34
N GLU A 464 13.99 -14.93 -14.03
CA GLU A 464 13.89 -15.46 -15.38
C GLU A 464 14.52 -14.50 -16.40
N ASN A 465 15.03 -15.06 -17.49
CA ASN A 465 15.48 -14.26 -18.63
C ASN A 465 14.27 -13.79 -19.43
N VAL A 466 13.98 -12.50 -19.36
CA VAL A 466 12.81 -11.85 -20.01
C VAL A 466 13.13 -11.25 -21.38
N THR A 467 14.34 -11.47 -21.88
CA THR A 467 14.80 -10.95 -23.17
C THR A 467 14.71 -12.06 -24.20
N PRO A 468 13.82 -11.95 -25.21
CA PRO A 468 13.78 -12.89 -26.32
C PRO A 468 15.12 -12.92 -27.05
N SER A 469 15.57 -14.11 -27.44
CA SER A 469 16.70 -14.29 -28.33
C SER A 469 16.33 -13.93 -29.77
N SER A 470 17.33 -13.81 -30.63
CA SER A 470 17.13 -13.73 -32.08
C SER A 470 16.95 -15.11 -32.74
N ALA A 471 16.75 -16.16 -31.95
CA ALA A 471 16.58 -17.52 -32.45
C ALA A 471 15.23 -17.67 -33.20
N PRO A 472 15.18 -18.41 -34.31
CA PRO A 472 13.92 -18.64 -35.02
C PRO A 472 12.97 -19.48 -34.15
N PRO A 473 11.64 -19.34 -34.27
CA PRO A 473 10.67 -20.17 -33.53
C PRO A 473 10.90 -21.66 -33.77
N ALA A 474 10.57 -22.49 -32.78
CA ALA A 474 10.54 -23.93 -32.95
C ALA A 474 9.29 -24.35 -33.71
N THR A 475 9.34 -25.48 -34.40
CA THR A 475 8.20 -26.06 -35.14
C THR A 475 8.07 -27.54 -34.80
N GLY A 476 6.90 -28.13 -35.04
CA GLY A 476 6.64 -29.52 -34.74
C GLY A 476 5.84 -29.75 -33.46
N ALA A 477 5.86 -30.99 -32.98
CA ALA A 477 5.04 -31.46 -31.87
C ALA A 477 5.57 -31.00 -30.49
N LEU A 478 4.67 -30.87 -29.51
CA LEU A 478 5.07 -30.67 -28.11
C LEU A 478 5.34 -32.04 -27.48
N HIS A 479 6.48 -32.17 -26.82
CA HIS A 479 6.88 -33.38 -26.11
C HIS A 479 7.07 -33.09 -24.63
N LEU A 480 6.54 -33.99 -23.80
CA LEU A 480 6.80 -34.11 -22.38
C LEU A 480 7.40 -35.49 -22.16
N ASP A 481 8.61 -35.56 -21.61
CA ASP A 481 9.36 -36.80 -21.43
C ASP A 481 9.66 -37.03 -19.94
N ASP A 482 9.03 -38.06 -19.37
CA ASP A 482 9.18 -38.50 -17.97
C ASP A 482 9.02 -37.36 -16.93
N VAL A 483 8.08 -36.45 -17.19
CA VAL A 483 7.91 -35.23 -16.40
C VAL A 483 7.37 -35.55 -15.01
N THR A 484 8.15 -35.17 -13.99
CA THR A 484 7.75 -35.23 -12.58
C THR A 484 7.87 -33.85 -11.97
N PHE A 485 6.85 -33.41 -11.24
CA PHE A 485 6.83 -32.07 -10.64
C PHE A 485 6.20 -32.07 -9.25
N SER A 486 6.86 -31.37 -8.32
CA SER A 486 6.36 -31.07 -6.97
C SER A 486 6.39 -29.57 -6.72
N TYR A 487 5.32 -29.04 -6.10
CA TYR A 487 5.34 -27.65 -5.64
C TYR A 487 6.37 -27.49 -4.50
N PRO A 488 7.04 -26.31 -4.37
CA PRO A 488 8.16 -26.12 -3.45
C PRO A 488 7.92 -26.47 -1.98
N ASP A 489 6.67 -26.38 -1.51
CA ASP A 489 6.27 -26.65 -0.12
C ASP A 489 5.41 -27.94 0.00
N SER A 490 5.31 -28.76 -1.06
CA SER A 490 4.56 -30.02 -1.07
C SER A 490 5.49 -31.23 -1.00
N SER A 491 5.17 -32.19 -0.12
CA SER A 491 5.86 -33.49 -0.07
C SER A 491 5.37 -34.48 -1.12
N GLU A 492 4.18 -34.27 -1.68
CA GLU A 492 3.60 -35.14 -2.70
C GLU A 492 3.79 -34.52 -4.10
N PRO A 493 4.21 -35.34 -5.10
CA PRO A 493 4.33 -34.89 -6.47
C PRO A 493 2.95 -34.63 -7.07
N ALA A 494 2.78 -33.47 -7.69
CA ALA A 494 1.55 -33.11 -8.38
C ALA A 494 1.45 -33.82 -9.75
N LEU A 495 2.58 -34.10 -10.39
CA LEU A 495 2.68 -34.95 -11.58
C LEU A 495 3.83 -35.94 -11.41
N THR A 496 3.66 -37.17 -11.89
CA THR A 496 4.63 -38.26 -11.75
C THR A 496 4.85 -38.96 -13.09
N LYS A 497 6.10 -38.96 -13.59
CA LYS A 497 6.54 -39.69 -14.78
C LYS A 497 5.60 -39.54 -15.99
N LEU A 498 5.15 -38.31 -16.23
CA LEU A 498 4.19 -38.02 -17.28
C LEU A 498 4.91 -37.90 -18.63
N THR A 499 4.62 -38.81 -19.54
CA THR A 499 5.06 -38.74 -20.94
C THR A 499 3.85 -38.48 -21.84
N LEU A 500 3.88 -37.38 -22.59
CA LEU A 500 2.79 -36.97 -23.47
C LEU A 500 3.36 -36.28 -24.70
N THR A 501 2.86 -36.66 -25.89
CA THR A 501 3.16 -35.95 -27.13
C THR A 501 1.89 -35.32 -27.67
N ILE A 502 1.91 -34.02 -27.99
CA ILE A 502 0.83 -33.33 -28.69
C ILE A 502 1.28 -33.14 -30.14
N PRO A 503 0.70 -33.88 -31.10
CA PRO A 503 1.06 -33.73 -32.50
C PRO A 503 0.81 -32.32 -33.02
N GLU A 504 1.61 -31.91 -33.99
CA GLU A 504 1.47 -30.60 -34.62
C GLU A 504 0.13 -30.47 -35.36
N GLY A 505 -0.57 -29.36 -35.17
CA GLY A 505 -1.85 -29.11 -35.83
C GLY A 505 -3.03 -29.91 -35.27
N THR A 506 -2.97 -30.31 -33.99
CA THR A 506 -4.03 -31.09 -33.34
C THR A 506 -4.64 -30.37 -32.13
N VAL A 507 -5.94 -30.61 -31.91
CA VAL A 507 -6.66 -30.17 -30.71
C VAL A 507 -6.82 -31.34 -29.75
N VAL A 508 -6.22 -31.21 -28.55
CA VAL A 508 -6.17 -32.24 -27.52
C VAL A 508 -6.95 -31.80 -26.28
N ALA A 509 -7.82 -32.67 -25.77
CA ALA A 509 -8.49 -32.47 -24.49
C ALA A 509 -7.69 -33.09 -23.34
N VAL A 510 -7.70 -32.43 -22.18
CA VAL A 510 -7.20 -32.95 -20.91
C VAL A 510 -8.38 -33.14 -19.97
N VAL A 511 -8.64 -34.38 -19.56
CA VAL A 511 -9.75 -34.75 -18.68
C VAL A 511 -9.25 -35.50 -17.46
N GLY A 512 -10.03 -35.46 -16.38
CA GLY A 512 -9.67 -36.11 -15.12
C GLY A 512 -10.40 -35.49 -13.93
N ARG A 513 -10.40 -36.19 -12.80
CA ARG A 513 -11.05 -35.72 -11.56
C ARG A 513 -10.42 -34.42 -11.05
N SER A 514 -11.13 -33.69 -10.18
CA SER A 514 -10.53 -32.55 -9.49
C SER A 514 -9.30 -33.01 -8.69
N GLY A 515 -8.21 -32.25 -8.73
CA GLY A 515 -6.94 -32.64 -8.12
C GLY A 515 -6.07 -33.62 -8.94
N ALA A 516 -6.48 -34.04 -10.14
CA ALA A 516 -5.69 -34.97 -10.96
C ALA A 516 -4.39 -34.39 -11.57
N GLY A 517 -4.10 -33.10 -11.37
CA GLY A 517 -2.89 -32.43 -11.91
C GLY A 517 -3.08 -31.65 -13.22
N LYS A 518 -4.33 -31.46 -13.69
CA LYS A 518 -4.63 -30.78 -14.98
C LYS A 518 -4.07 -29.34 -15.06
N SER A 519 -4.38 -28.49 -14.08
CA SER A 519 -3.85 -27.11 -14.07
C SER A 519 -2.34 -27.08 -13.83
N THR A 520 -1.77 -28.07 -13.14
CA THR A 520 -0.32 -28.21 -12.99
C THR A 520 0.34 -28.52 -14.33
N LEU A 521 -0.25 -29.41 -15.15
CA LEU A 521 0.21 -29.69 -16.51
C LEU A 521 0.20 -28.41 -17.36
N ILE A 522 -0.88 -27.62 -17.31
CA ILE A 522 -0.97 -26.34 -18.03
C ILE A 522 0.13 -25.37 -17.57
N LYS A 523 0.33 -25.21 -16.25
CA LYS A 523 1.37 -24.31 -15.72
C LYS A 523 2.79 -24.69 -16.16
N LEU A 524 3.08 -26.00 -16.29
CA LEU A 524 4.38 -26.48 -16.78
C LEU A 524 4.53 -26.24 -18.29
N ILE A 525 3.51 -26.57 -19.10
CA ILE A 525 3.57 -26.32 -20.54
C ILE A 525 3.58 -24.82 -20.84
N ALA A 526 2.96 -23.98 -20.01
CA ALA A 526 3.06 -22.52 -20.10
C ALA A 526 4.46 -21.98 -19.74
N GLY A 527 5.37 -22.84 -19.26
CA GLY A 527 6.68 -22.44 -18.76
C GLY A 527 6.59 -21.55 -17.52
N LEU A 528 5.47 -21.57 -16.77
CA LEU A 528 5.31 -20.80 -15.52
C LEU A 528 5.98 -21.49 -14.33
N TYR A 529 6.20 -22.79 -14.46
CA TYR A 529 6.94 -23.66 -13.56
C TYR A 529 7.90 -24.53 -14.39
N SER A 530 9.03 -24.91 -13.79
CA SER A 530 9.96 -25.87 -14.38
C SER A 530 9.73 -27.26 -13.77
N PRO A 531 9.83 -28.34 -14.55
CA PRO A 531 9.70 -29.69 -14.03
C PRO A 531 10.84 -30.00 -13.03
N THR A 532 10.56 -30.85 -12.04
CA THR A 532 11.58 -31.32 -11.08
C THR A 532 12.49 -32.36 -11.73
N TYR A 533 11.91 -33.24 -12.56
CA TYR A 533 12.61 -34.22 -13.41
C TYR A 533 11.91 -34.32 -14.77
N GLY A 534 12.64 -34.78 -15.77
CA GLY A 534 12.17 -34.88 -17.15
C GLY A 534 12.33 -33.57 -17.94
N SER A 535 11.80 -33.53 -19.16
CA SER A 535 11.92 -32.38 -20.05
C SER A 535 10.61 -32.09 -20.78
N ILE A 536 10.44 -30.82 -21.17
CA ILE A 536 9.35 -30.35 -22.01
C ILE A 536 10.00 -29.62 -23.20
N GLY A 537 9.48 -29.78 -24.41
CA GLY A 537 10.04 -29.14 -25.61
C GLY A 537 9.10 -29.13 -26.81
N ILE A 538 9.45 -28.36 -27.84
CA ILE A 538 8.76 -28.29 -29.13
C ILE A 538 9.73 -28.74 -30.22
N GLY A 539 9.37 -29.79 -30.95
CA GLY A 539 10.25 -30.43 -31.92
C GLY A 539 11.57 -30.81 -31.26
N ASP A 540 12.69 -30.33 -31.83
CA ASP A 540 14.04 -30.64 -31.33
C ASP A 540 14.51 -29.68 -30.20
N ARG A 541 13.66 -28.76 -29.73
CA ARG A 541 14.05 -27.76 -28.71
C ARG A 541 13.38 -28.01 -27.37
N THR A 542 14.19 -28.30 -26.35
CA THR A 542 13.78 -28.36 -24.95
C THR A 542 13.71 -26.97 -24.33
N ILE A 543 12.78 -26.78 -23.39
CA ILE A 543 12.67 -25.56 -22.59
C ILE A 543 13.82 -25.52 -21.57
N ASP A 544 14.56 -24.42 -21.56
CA ASP A 544 15.54 -24.09 -20.54
C ASP A 544 15.45 -22.60 -20.13
N ASP A 545 16.21 -22.19 -19.12
CA ASP A 545 16.19 -20.81 -18.61
C ASP A 545 16.61 -19.78 -19.67
N ALA A 546 17.44 -20.17 -20.63
CA ALA A 546 17.96 -19.30 -21.68
C ALA A 546 16.93 -19.05 -22.78
N SER A 547 16.08 -20.04 -23.08
CA SER A 547 15.08 -20.02 -24.15
C SER A 547 13.65 -19.72 -23.66
N LEU A 548 13.42 -19.57 -22.36
CA LEU A 548 12.09 -19.44 -21.77
C LEU A 548 11.24 -18.29 -22.37
N ALA A 549 11.85 -17.13 -22.64
CA ALA A 549 11.15 -16.01 -23.27
C ALA A 549 10.72 -16.35 -24.72
N ASP A 550 11.59 -16.99 -25.49
CA ASP A 550 11.30 -17.40 -26.88
C ASP A 550 10.26 -18.52 -26.93
N TYR A 551 10.30 -19.40 -25.94
CA TYR A 551 9.31 -20.44 -25.76
C TYR A 551 7.94 -19.83 -25.46
N ARG A 552 7.82 -18.92 -24.48
CA ARG A 552 6.54 -18.29 -24.13
C ARG A 552 5.93 -17.47 -25.27
N LEU A 553 6.73 -16.89 -26.16
CA LEU A 553 6.22 -16.24 -27.38
C LEU A 553 5.47 -17.21 -28.33
N GLN A 554 5.74 -18.52 -28.21
CA GLN A 554 5.09 -19.57 -28.99
C GLN A 554 3.92 -20.23 -28.24
N ILE A 555 3.65 -19.82 -27.00
CA ILE A 555 2.55 -20.33 -26.18
C ILE A 555 1.50 -19.23 -25.94
N GLY A 556 0.23 -19.54 -26.18
CA GLY A 556 -0.90 -18.71 -25.77
C GLY A 556 -1.60 -19.36 -24.60
N VAL A 557 -1.95 -18.61 -23.55
CA VAL A 557 -2.59 -19.17 -22.35
C VAL A 557 -3.89 -18.44 -22.03
N VAL A 558 -4.93 -19.20 -21.72
CA VAL A 558 -6.16 -18.71 -21.08
C VAL A 558 -6.30 -19.41 -19.75
N ASP A 559 -6.04 -18.66 -18.67
CA ASP A 559 -6.20 -19.13 -17.29
C ASP A 559 -7.68 -19.28 -16.90
N GLN A 560 -7.95 -20.14 -15.91
CA GLN A 560 -9.27 -20.35 -15.31
C GLN A 560 -9.85 -19.05 -14.72
N ASP A 561 -9.00 -18.27 -14.04
CA ASP A 561 -9.32 -16.95 -13.52
C ASP A 561 -8.82 -15.86 -14.46
N VAL A 562 -9.75 -15.34 -15.25
CA VAL A 562 -9.46 -14.38 -16.31
C VAL A 562 -9.00 -13.04 -15.72
N ALA A 563 -7.79 -12.66 -16.09
CA ALA A 563 -7.16 -11.39 -15.75
C ALA A 563 -7.33 -10.35 -16.88
N LEU A 564 -7.93 -9.20 -16.54
CA LEU A 564 -8.10 -8.04 -17.43
C LEU A 564 -7.48 -6.79 -16.82
N PHE A 565 -6.76 -6.01 -17.62
CA PHE A 565 -6.11 -4.78 -17.19
C PHE A 565 -7.05 -3.57 -17.33
N SER A 566 -6.77 -2.52 -16.58
CA SER A 566 -7.57 -1.30 -16.57
C SER A 566 -7.24 -0.45 -17.80
N SER A 567 -7.97 -0.72 -18.88
CA SER A 567 -7.91 -0.04 -20.18
C SER A 567 -9.21 -0.34 -20.95
N ASP A 568 -9.28 -0.16 -22.26
CA ASP A 568 -10.43 -0.61 -23.05
C ASP A 568 -10.36 -2.11 -23.44
N ILE A 569 -11.45 -2.61 -24.02
CA ILE A 569 -11.55 -4.00 -24.48
C ILE A 569 -10.51 -4.29 -25.56
N ALA A 570 -10.27 -3.36 -26.50
CA ALA A 570 -9.28 -3.54 -27.56
C ALA A 570 -7.86 -3.70 -27.02
N GLU A 571 -7.42 -2.85 -26.09
CA GLU A 571 -6.10 -2.93 -25.47
C GLU A 571 -5.94 -4.22 -24.67
N ASN A 572 -6.99 -4.66 -23.98
CA ASN A 572 -7.00 -5.95 -23.29
C ASN A 572 -6.77 -7.11 -24.25
N ILE A 573 -7.38 -7.09 -25.45
CA ILE A 573 -7.16 -8.13 -26.46
C ILE A 573 -5.75 -8.02 -27.04
N ARG A 574 -5.27 -6.80 -27.32
CA ARG A 574 -3.91 -6.51 -27.84
C ARG A 574 -2.77 -6.78 -26.88
N TYR A 575 -3.06 -7.10 -25.61
CA TYR A 575 -2.02 -7.26 -24.60
C TYR A 575 -0.91 -8.23 -25.02
N SER A 576 -1.27 -9.33 -25.71
CA SER A 576 -0.36 -10.35 -26.24
C SER A 576 0.42 -9.89 -27.47
N ARG A 577 -0.16 -9.00 -28.29
CA ARG A 577 0.48 -8.46 -29.51
C ARG A 577 0.13 -6.98 -29.70
N PRO A 578 0.84 -6.05 -29.02
CA PRO A 578 0.45 -4.64 -28.95
C PRO A 578 0.46 -3.88 -30.28
N SER A 579 1.27 -4.34 -31.24
CA SER A 579 1.37 -3.75 -32.58
C SER A 579 0.26 -4.15 -33.54
N SER A 580 -0.67 -5.02 -33.12
CA SER A 580 -1.79 -5.48 -33.96
C SER A 580 -2.74 -4.34 -34.34
N THR A 581 -3.38 -4.46 -35.49
CA THR A 581 -4.34 -3.47 -36.02
C THR A 581 -5.72 -3.61 -35.38
N ASN A 582 -6.66 -2.69 -35.66
CA ASN A 582 -8.04 -2.82 -35.17
C ASN A 582 -8.72 -4.02 -35.82
N ASP A 583 -8.45 -4.25 -37.10
CA ASP A 583 -8.98 -5.37 -37.88
C ASP A 583 -8.53 -6.71 -37.27
N ASP A 584 -7.26 -6.82 -36.84
CA ASP A 584 -6.77 -8.03 -36.16
C ASP A 584 -7.55 -8.31 -34.86
N VAL A 585 -7.87 -7.25 -34.08
CA VAL A 585 -8.66 -7.36 -32.85
C VAL A 585 -10.08 -7.81 -33.15
N GLU A 586 -10.70 -7.26 -34.19
CA GLU A 586 -12.05 -7.65 -34.61
C GLU A 586 -12.10 -9.10 -35.08
N ILE A 587 -11.13 -9.53 -35.89
CA ILE A 587 -11.00 -10.92 -36.36
C ILE A 587 -10.82 -11.88 -35.18
N ALA A 588 -9.94 -11.55 -34.23
CA ALA A 588 -9.74 -12.35 -33.03
C ALA A 588 -11.01 -12.44 -32.18
N SER A 589 -11.76 -11.34 -32.09
CA SER A 589 -13.04 -11.28 -31.38
C SER A 589 -14.14 -12.08 -32.07
N LEU A 590 -14.16 -12.12 -33.39
CA LEU A 590 -15.05 -12.96 -34.19
C LEU A 590 -14.81 -14.44 -33.92
N ARG A 591 -13.54 -14.87 -33.97
CA ARG A 591 -13.12 -16.25 -33.68
C ARG A 591 -13.43 -16.68 -32.26
N ALA A 592 -13.30 -15.76 -31.31
CA ALA A 592 -13.63 -16.02 -29.91
C ALA A 592 -15.14 -15.98 -29.60
N GLY A 593 -15.99 -15.52 -30.53
CA GLY A 593 -17.43 -15.33 -30.29
C GLY A 593 -17.78 -14.05 -29.50
N LEU A 594 -16.82 -13.14 -29.34
CA LEU A 594 -16.96 -11.88 -28.60
C LEU A 594 -17.57 -10.74 -29.45
N TYR A 595 -17.36 -10.77 -30.77
CA TYR A 595 -17.60 -9.62 -31.65
C TYR A 595 -19.01 -9.01 -31.54
N GLU A 596 -20.07 -9.81 -31.67
CA GLU A 596 -21.45 -9.31 -31.58
C GLU A 596 -21.77 -8.73 -30.21
N THR A 597 -21.21 -9.32 -29.14
CA THR A 597 -21.40 -8.80 -27.77
C THR A 597 -20.78 -7.41 -27.63
N VAL A 598 -19.56 -7.22 -28.15
CA VAL A 598 -18.84 -5.95 -28.04
C VAL A 598 -19.43 -4.88 -28.97
N ARG A 599 -19.83 -5.26 -30.19
CA ARG A 599 -20.46 -4.35 -31.15
C ARG A 599 -21.75 -3.70 -30.60
N ASN A 600 -22.48 -4.42 -29.77
CA ASN A 600 -23.71 -3.93 -29.13
C ASN A 600 -23.47 -3.06 -27.90
N LEU A 601 -22.22 -2.92 -27.43
CA LEU A 601 -21.89 -2.00 -26.34
C LEU A 601 -21.86 -0.55 -26.86
N PRO A 602 -22.29 0.44 -26.07
CA PRO A 602 -22.33 1.85 -26.50
C PRO A 602 -21.00 2.43 -27.00
N GLN A 603 -19.88 1.92 -26.49
CA GLN A 603 -18.53 2.36 -26.87
C GLN A 603 -17.76 1.29 -27.65
N GLY A 604 -18.41 0.19 -28.04
CA GLY A 604 -17.78 -0.90 -28.78
C GLY A 604 -16.52 -1.42 -28.08
N PHE A 605 -15.46 -1.62 -28.87
CA PHE A 605 -14.14 -2.02 -28.38
C PHE A 605 -13.43 -0.99 -27.48
N ARG A 606 -13.89 0.27 -27.49
CA ARG A 606 -13.37 1.33 -26.60
C ARG A 606 -14.06 1.36 -25.23
N THR A 607 -14.96 0.42 -24.96
CA THR A 607 -15.61 0.30 -23.66
C THR A 607 -14.54 0.11 -22.57
N PRO A 608 -14.52 0.96 -21.53
CA PRO A 608 -13.52 0.87 -20.48
C PRO A 608 -13.74 -0.38 -19.62
N VAL A 609 -12.66 -1.05 -19.32
CA VAL A 609 -12.51 -2.14 -18.37
C VAL A 609 -11.78 -1.57 -17.17
N ASN A 610 -12.38 -1.63 -15.98
CA ASN A 610 -11.77 -1.15 -14.75
C ASN A 610 -11.73 -2.27 -13.71
N ASN A 611 -10.80 -2.19 -12.77
CA ASN A 611 -10.75 -3.06 -11.58
C ASN A 611 -10.76 -4.57 -11.90
N GLY A 612 -10.05 -5.02 -12.94
CA GLY A 612 -10.09 -6.41 -13.37
C GLY A 612 -11.33 -6.82 -14.16
N GLY A 613 -12.11 -5.85 -14.68
CA GLY A 613 -13.38 -6.11 -15.37
C GLY A 613 -14.51 -6.48 -14.43
N ALA A 614 -14.59 -5.83 -13.27
CA ALA A 614 -15.65 -6.06 -12.28
C ALA A 614 -17.06 -5.80 -12.83
N ASP A 615 -17.18 -4.85 -13.76
CA ASP A 615 -18.44 -4.47 -14.42
C ASP A 615 -18.85 -5.42 -15.56
N LEU A 616 -18.00 -6.38 -15.91
CA LEU A 616 -18.26 -7.36 -16.97
C LEU A 616 -18.77 -8.68 -16.38
N SER A 617 -19.61 -9.38 -17.13
CA SER A 617 -20.00 -10.74 -16.76
C SER A 617 -18.80 -11.70 -16.83
N ALA A 618 -18.84 -12.79 -16.06
CA ALA A 618 -17.76 -13.77 -16.08
C ALA A 618 -17.54 -14.37 -17.48
N GLY A 619 -18.61 -14.59 -18.25
CA GLY A 619 -18.53 -15.04 -19.64
C GLY A 619 -17.92 -14.00 -20.58
N GLN A 620 -18.26 -12.71 -20.43
CA GLN A 620 -17.65 -11.63 -21.21
C GLN A 620 -16.15 -11.53 -20.96
N ARG A 621 -15.71 -11.61 -19.70
CA ARG A 621 -14.28 -11.64 -19.36
C ARG A 621 -13.58 -12.80 -20.08
N GLN A 622 -14.17 -14.00 -20.01
CA GLN A 622 -13.62 -15.20 -20.65
C GLN A 622 -13.51 -15.06 -22.17
N LEU A 623 -14.53 -14.52 -22.83
CA LEU A 623 -14.49 -14.23 -24.27
C LEU A 623 -13.39 -13.23 -24.64
N ILE A 624 -13.12 -12.22 -23.79
CA ILE A 624 -12.00 -11.27 -23.98
C ILE A 624 -10.65 -11.99 -23.86
N ALA A 625 -10.47 -12.87 -22.88
CA ALA A 625 -9.24 -13.66 -22.76
C ALA A 625 -9.03 -14.63 -23.93
N LEU A 626 -10.10 -15.26 -24.41
CA LEU A 626 -10.07 -16.10 -25.60
C LEU A 626 -9.68 -15.29 -26.84
N ALA A 627 -10.24 -14.09 -27.03
CA ALA A 627 -9.85 -13.19 -28.11
C ALA A 627 -8.37 -12.78 -28.01
N ARG A 628 -7.86 -12.47 -26.80
CA ARG A 628 -6.44 -12.19 -26.55
C ARG A 628 -5.55 -13.36 -26.97
N ALA A 629 -5.96 -14.57 -26.65
CA ALA A 629 -5.20 -15.78 -26.96
C ALA A 629 -5.24 -16.13 -28.46
N GLN A 630 -6.39 -15.92 -29.12
CA GLN A 630 -6.50 -16.02 -30.58
C GLN A 630 -5.64 -14.98 -31.31
N LEU A 631 -5.57 -13.75 -30.78
CA LEU A 631 -4.73 -12.68 -31.35
C LEU A 631 -3.23 -12.99 -31.20
N ALA A 632 -2.84 -13.68 -30.12
CA ALA A 632 -1.46 -14.09 -29.90
C ALA A 632 -0.94 -14.96 -31.06
N ASN A 633 -1.84 -15.73 -31.70
CA ASN A 633 -1.50 -16.61 -32.83
C ASN A 633 -0.30 -17.51 -32.50
N ALA A 634 -0.32 -18.09 -31.31
CA ALA A 634 0.73 -18.93 -30.76
C ALA A 634 0.75 -20.32 -31.42
N HIS A 635 1.93 -20.95 -31.46
CA HIS A 635 2.13 -22.31 -31.96
C HIS A 635 1.35 -23.34 -31.12
N ILE A 636 1.28 -23.13 -29.80
CA ILE A 636 0.50 -23.94 -28.88
C ILE A 636 -0.43 -23.04 -28.06
N LEU A 637 -1.73 -23.35 -28.08
CA LEU A 637 -2.73 -22.65 -27.30
C LEU A 637 -3.18 -23.51 -26.11
N LEU A 638 -3.09 -22.99 -24.90
CA LEU A 638 -3.49 -23.64 -23.65
C LEU A 638 -4.77 -23.00 -23.12
N LEU A 639 -5.79 -23.80 -22.88
CA LEU A 639 -7.11 -23.36 -22.44
C LEU A 639 -7.48 -24.08 -21.13
N ASP A 640 -7.26 -23.44 -19.97
CA ASP A 640 -7.59 -24.02 -18.67
C ASP A 640 -9.03 -23.69 -18.28
N GLU A 641 -9.95 -24.65 -18.47
CA GLU A 641 -11.39 -24.50 -18.24
C GLU A 641 -12.04 -23.29 -18.97
N ALA A 642 -11.43 -22.88 -20.08
CA ALA A 642 -11.77 -21.66 -20.80
C ALA A 642 -13.17 -21.69 -21.47
N THR A 643 -13.82 -22.86 -21.51
CA THR A 643 -15.17 -23.04 -22.09
C THR A 643 -16.27 -23.18 -21.04
N SER A 644 -15.92 -23.30 -19.75
CA SER A 644 -16.86 -23.66 -18.68
C SER A 644 -18.02 -22.67 -18.49
N ARG A 645 -17.80 -21.39 -18.81
CA ARG A 645 -18.79 -20.31 -18.64
C ARG A 645 -19.36 -19.80 -19.98
N LEU A 646 -19.08 -20.51 -21.08
CA LEU A 646 -19.63 -20.21 -22.40
C LEU A 646 -21.00 -20.86 -22.59
N ASP A 647 -21.84 -20.20 -23.38
CA ASP A 647 -23.04 -20.83 -23.92
C ASP A 647 -22.66 -21.81 -25.04
N ARG A 648 -23.58 -22.72 -25.36
CA ARG A 648 -23.31 -23.80 -26.32
C ARG A 648 -22.93 -23.27 -27.71
N ALA A 649 -23.56 -22.19 -28.16
CA ALA A 649 -23.30 -21.61 -29.47
C ALA A 649 -21.91 -20.96 -29.56
N SER A 650 -21.46 -20.25 -28.51
CA SER A 650 -20.11 -19.67 -28.49
C SER A 650 -19.03 -20.73 -28.31
N GLU A 651 -19.30 -21.76 -27.48
CA GLU A 651 -18.41 -22.91 -27.34
C GLU A 651 -18.21 -23.64 -28.67
N GLU A 652 -19.28 -23.87 -29.43
CA GLU A 652 -19.21 -24.53 -30.74
C GLU A 652 -18.39 -23.73 -31.76
N ARG A 653 -18.60 -22.41 -31.84
CA ARG A 653 -17.81 -21.53 -32.72
C ARG A 653 -16.33 -21.49 -32.33
N LEU A 654 -16.04 -21.46 -31.04
CA LEU A 654 -14.66 -21.49 -30.54
C LEU A 654 -13.99 -22.80 -30.97
N MET A 655 -14.63 -23.94 -30.71
CA MET A 655 -14.08 -25.25 -31.06
C MET A 655 -13.83 -25.40 -32.57
N SER A 656 -14.78 -24.98 -33.42
CA SER A 656 -14.57 -25.01 -34.87
C SER A 656 -13.41 -24.11 -35.29
N SER A 657 -13.33 -22.89 -34.73
CA SER A 657 -12.22 -21.98 -35.03
C SER A 657 -10.87 -22.54 -34.58
N LEU A 658 -10.79 -23.28 -33.48
CA LEU A 658 -9.54 -23.89 -33.01
C LEU A 658 -9.08 -25.00 -33.95
N ILE A 659 -9.99 -25.87 -34.37
CA ILE A 659 -9.70 -26.96 -35.32
C ILE A 659 -9.26 -26.38 -36.68
N ASP A 660 -9.97 -25.37 -37.20
CA ASP A 660 -9.63 -24.72 -38.46
C ASP A 660 -8.22 -24.10 -38.42
N VAL A 661 -7.90 -23.38 -37.33
CA VAL A 661 -6.56 -22.80 -37.12
C VAL A 661 -5.51 -23.90 -36.99
N ALA A 662 -5.83 -24.98 -36.28
CA ALA A 662 -4.91 -26.07 -36.06
C ALA A 662 -4.49 -26.74 -37.38
N HIS A 663 -5.46 -27.02 -38.25
CA HIS A 663 -5.19 -27.60 -39.56
C HIS A 663 -4.52 -26.62 -40.53
N ALA A 664 -5.00 -25.37 -40.59
CA ALA A 664 -4.52 -24.39 -41.57
C ALA A 664 -3.12 -23.87 -41.24
N LYS A 665 -2.79 -23.70 -39.96
CA LYS A 665 -1.53 -23.11 -39.52
C LYS A 665 -0.57 -24.08 -38.87
N LYS A 666 -0.96 -25.35 -38.67
CA LYS A 666 -0.19 -26.34 -37.93
C LYS A 666 0.05 -25.94 -36.47
N HIS A 667 -0.85 -25.15 -35.90
CA HIS A 667 -0.83 -24.80 -34.47
C HIS A 667 -1.58 -25.87 -33.67
N SER A 668 -1.16 -26.18 -32.46
CA SER A 668 -1.85 -27.15 -31.61
C SER A 668 -2.61 -26.45 -30.48
N ALA A 669 -3.66 -27.08 -29.97
CA ALA A 669 -4.40 -26.57 -28.82
C ALA A 669 -4.59 -27.65 -27.76
N LEU A 670 -4.40 -27.30 -26.49
CA LEU A 670 -4.63 -28.16 -25.34
C LEU A 670 -5.73 -27.55 -24.47
N ILE A 671 -6.81 -28.31 -24.25
CA ILE A 671 -8.01 -27.83 -23.57
C ILE A 671 -8.28 -28.66 -22.33
N VAL A 672 -8.24 -28.04 -21.14
CA VAL A 672 -8.73 -28.67 -19.92
C VAL A 672 -10.25 -28.64 -19.94
N ALA A 673 -10.87 -29.79 -20.19
CA ALA A 673 -12.30 -29.91 -20.36
C ALA A 673 -12.97 -30.39 -19.05
N HIS A 674 -13.86 -29.56 -18.50
CA HIS A 674 -14.71 -29.94 -17.37
C HIS A 674 -15.99 -30.66 -17.82
N ARG A 675 -16.40 -30.45 -19.08
CA ARG A 675 -17.50 -31.17 -19.72
C ARG A 675 -16.93 -32.16 -20.72
N LEU A 676 -17.27 -33.44 -20.56
CA LEU A 676 -16.75 -34.46 -21.47
C LEU A 676 -17.31 -34.32 -22.89
N THR A 677 -18.46 -33.66 -23.07
CA THR A 677 -18.98 -33.26 -24.38
C THR A 677 -18.06 -32.30 -25.12
N THR A 678 -17.27 -31.50 -24.41
CA THR A 678 -16.24 -30.64 -25.01
C THR A 678 -15.03 -31.48 -25.40
N ALA A 679 -14.62 -32.42 -24.52
CA ALA A 679 -13.52 -33.34 -24.79
C ALA A 679 -13.79 -34.23 -26.02
N GLN A 680 -15.03 -34.70 -26.20
CA GLN A 680 -15.45 -35.49 -27.35
C GLN A 680 -15.22 -34.78 -28.70
N ARG A 681 -15.27 -33.45 -28.72
CA ARG A 681 -15.06 -32.64 -29.95
C ARG A 681 -13.59 -32.46 -30.31
N CYS A 682 -12.67 -32.86 -29.43
CA CYS A 682 -11.24 -32.80 -29.68
C CYS A 682 -10.78 -34.04 -30.46
N GLU A 683 -9.67 -33.93 -31.17
CA GLU A 683 -9.13 -35.03 -31.98
C GLU A 683 -8.50 -36.12 -31.09
N LEU A 684 -7.88 -35.71 -29.99
CA LEU A 684 -7.26 -36.61 -29.01
C LEU A 684 -7.65 -36.19 -27.59
N ILE A 685 -7.65 -37.17 -26.67
CA ILE A 685 -8.01 -36.99 -25.28
C ILE A 685 -6.92 -37.62 -24.41
N ALA A 686 -6.36 -36.84 -23.49
CA ALA A 686 -5.43 -37.24 -22.44
C ALA A 686 -6.16 -37.32 -21.10
N VAL A 687 -6.18 -38.50 -20.49
CA VAL A 687 -6.86 -38.75 -19.22
C VAL A 687 -5.85 -38.77 -18.08
N LEU A 688 -5.92 -37.80 -17.18
CA LEU A 688 -5.11 -37.75 -15.98
C LEU A 688 -5.86 -38.32 -14.77
N ASP A 689 -5.15 -39.14 -14.00
CA ASP A 689 -5.54 -39.53 -12.65
C ASP A 689 -4.33 -39.48 -11.72
N LYS A 690 -4.50 -38.88 -10.55
CA LYS A 690 -3.45 -38.78 -9.50
C LYS A 690 -2.07 -38.35 -10.03
N GLY A 691 -2.05 -37.39 -10.96
CA GLY A 691 -0.81 -36.85 -11.52
C GLY A 691 -0.13 -37.73 -12.58
N GLN A 692 -0.79 -38.79 -13.07
CA GLN A 692 -0.28 -39.67 -14.12
C GLN A 692 -1.19 -39.66 -15.35
N LEU A 693 -0.60 -39.84 -16.53
CA LEU A 693 -1.35 -40.09 -17.76
C LEU A 693 -1.79 -41.55 -17.78
N THR A 694 -3.09 -41.79 -17.71
CA THR A 694 -3.67 -43.14 -17.61
C THR A 694 -4.14 -43.67 -18.96
N GLU A 695 -4.74 -42.81 -19.78
CA GLU A 695 -5.22 -43.15 -21.11
C GLU A 695 -4.96 -41.99 -22.09
N TYR A 696 -4.71 -42.32 -23.35
CA TYR A 696 -4.49 -41.35 -24.42
C TYR A 696 -4.97 -41.92 -25.76
N GLY A 697 -5.87 -41.22 -26.44
CA GLY A 697 -6.43 -41.68 -27.72
C GLY A 697 -7.63 -40.86 -28.18
N THR A 698 -8.29 -41.31 -29.25
CA THR A 698 -9.55 -40.69 -29.71
C THR A 698 -10.72 -41.08 -28.80
N HIS A 699 -11.81 -40.30 -28.85
CA HIS A 699 -13.03 -40.60 -28.09
C HIS A 699 -13.51 -42.05 -28.25
N GLU A 700 -13.55 -42.55 -29.48
CA GLU A 700 -14.01 -43.90 -29.80
C GLU A 700 -13.08 -44.98 -29.24
N GLN A 701 -11.76 -44.76 -29.35
CA GLN A 701 -10.75 -45.68 -28.81
C GLN A 701 -10.85 -45.81 -27.29
N LEU A 702 -11.03 -44.69 -26.59
CA LEU A 702 -11.11 -44.66 -25.13
C LEU A 702 -12.42 -45.25 -24.59
N LEU A 703 -13.54 -45.05 -25.30
CA LEU A 703 -14.80 -45.73 -24.95
C LEU A 703 -14.69 -47.25 -25.14
N ALA A 704 -14.12 -47.69 -26.26
CA ALA A 704 -13.94 -49.12 -26.56
C ALA A 704 -12.98 -49.80 -25.57
N ALA A 705 -11.98 -49.09 -25.06
CA ALA A 705 -11.04 -49.59 -24.06
C ALA A 705 -11.69 -49.84 -22.68
N GLY A 706 -12.84 -49.22 -22.39
CA GLY A 706 -13.59 -49.45 -21.15
C GLY A 706 -12.90 -48.93 -19.87
N GLY A 707 -11.93 -48.02 -20.01
CA GLY A 707 -11.13 -47.47 -18.90
C GLY A 707 -11.82 -46.40 -18.05
N LEU A 708 -11.02 -45.60 -17.36
CA LEU A 708 -11.44 -44.44 -16.57
C LEU A 708 -12.19 -43.41 -17.42
N TYR A 709 -11.78 -43.18 -18.67
CA TYR A 709 -12.52 -42.29 -19.57
C TYR A 709 -13.99 -42.72 -19.74
N ASN A 710 -14.21 -44.01 -19.97
CA ASN A 710 -15.54 -44.58 -20.16
C ASN A 710 -16.41 -44.41 -18.91
N GLN A 711 -15.84 -44.61 -17.72
CA GLN A 711 -16.53 -44.36 -16.44
C GLN A 711 -16.94 -42.90 -16.30
N LEU A 712 -16.00 -41.97 -16.50
CA LEU A 712 -16.27 -40.53 -16.43
C LEU A 712 -17.35 -40.13 -17.45
N TRP A 713 -17.31 -40.70 -18.66
CA TRP A 713 -18.29 -40.45 -19.71
C TRP A 713 -19.69 -40.86 -19.29
N HIS A 714 -19.87 -42.11 -18.83
CA HIS A 714 -21.16 -42.61 -18.39
C HIS A 714 -21.70 -41.85 -17.17
N ASP A 715 -20.86 -41.48 -16.21
CA ASP A 715 -21.28 -40.66 -15.07
C ASP A 715 -21.80 -39.28 -15.51
N SER A 716 -21.14 -38.67 -16.50
CA SER A 716 -21.53 -37.36 -17.04
C SER A 716 -22.81 -37.39 -17.88
N VAL A 717 -23.03 -38.46 -18.65
CA VAL A 717 -24.19 -38.59 -19.54
C VAL A 717 -25.39 -39.19 -18.82
N GLY A 718 -25.18 -40.13 -17.89
CA GLY A 718 -26.21 -40.79 -17.09
C GLY A 718 -26.92 -39.86 -16.10
N SER A 719 -26.20 -38.89 -15.52
CA SER A 719 -26.78 -37.82 -14.70
C SER A 719 -27.71 -36.88 -15.48
N THR A 720 -27.52 -36.75 -16.79
CA THR A 720 -28.38 -35.93 -17.66
C THR A 720 -29.74 -36.59 -17.94
N VAL A 721 -29.82 -37.93 -17.90
CA VAL A 721 -31.06 -38.68 -18.12
C VAL A 721 -31.98 -38.62 -16.89
N LEU A 722 -31.41 -38.63 -15.68
CA LEU A 722 -32.18 -38.52 -14.43
C LEU A 722 -32.76 -37.12 -14.20
N HIS A 723 -32.10 -36.04 -14.64
CA HIS A 723 -32.66 -34.68 -14.57
C HIS A 723 -33.80 -34.45 -15.57
N ARG A 724 -33.75 -35.03 -16.78
CA ARG A 724 -34.88 -34.96 -17.73
C ARG A 724 -36.13 -35.70 -17.26
N GLN A 725 -36.00 -36.74 -16.44
CA GLN A 725 -37.18 -37.44 -15.89
C GLN A 725 -37.87 -36.66 -14.76
N HIS A 726 -37.16 -35.80 -14.04
CA HIS A 726 -37.78 -34.93 -13.03
C HIS A 726 -38.50 -33.72 -13.65
N ASP A 727 -37.99 -33.13 -14.73
CA ASP A 727 -38.63 -31.99 -15.41
C ASP A 727 -39.88 -32.36 -16.23
N ILE A 728 -40.10 -33.64 -16.51
CA ILE A 728 -41.33 -34.13 -17.19
C ILE A 728 -42.40 -34.56 -16.17
N ALA A 729 -42.07 -34.61 -14.88
CA ALA A 729 -42.97 -34.99 -13.79
C ALA A 729 -43.22 -33.88 -12.76
N GLY A 730 -42.88 -32.62 -13.08
CA GLY A 730 -43.10 -31.43 -12.25
C GLY A 730 -44.18 -30.50 -12.80
#